data_AF-A0AA89CAW3-F1
#
_entry.id   AF-A0AA89CAW3-F1
#
_cell.length_a   1.000
_cell.length_b   1.000
_cell.length_c   1.000
_cell.angle_alpha   90.00
_cell.angle_beta   90.00
_cell.angle_gamma   90.00
#
_symmetry.space_group_name_H-M   'P 1'
#
loop_
_entity.id
_entity.type
_entity.pdbx_description
1 polymer ?
#
loop_
_entity_poly.entity_id
_entity_poly.type
_entity_poly.pdbx_seq_one_letter_code
_entity_poly.pdbx_strand_id
1 'polypeptide(L)'
;MGIFKTLFLKEEHEREIINLRNNKSLWYPVTHINQKENILVDGSLIPAEELSNDEHLKLGGIRFGKSPIAVVPSNGYHTNTNFSKSSIQWLEWLMEKAKHKGSPIQIQHALNQGEFKVPGTNYRCDGYDRTNNTIYEYYGCAVHGCPVCFPNDRSFLRYPATKQSLEELFTVTMKREATLRSLGYKIVRKWEHDFLKEKKTNEIMREFVNQLDIQDRLNPRESFFGGRTNAVKLHFQTTNAETIQYYDFTSLYPWTNKYCRYPLHHPKIITDGFSDISIYFGIAKIKVLPPRKLYHPVLPYTSNGKLKFPLCRTCADKESQTECGCDDEERSLIGTWCTPEIDLAIKKGYTIMKIYEVYHFDDSTLYDPIAKKGGLFTEYVNMFLKIKQEASGFPAECESEEEKLEYIRQYRLKEGIDLEYHKIKANKGLRNLGKICLNSFWGKFGQRIRLKQSKFIHESEAENLFKTLTDPRKEIYDFHIVAKDILQLEYYDDPLFLPNDIKTNIFLASFTTMWARLRLYEILDVLDRDVLYYDTDSVIFRCDGSSTLEKLPIGNFLGELTNEVDSQDHIVLFCSGGPKNYAYRTNLGKEECKVRGFTLNWKNANLINMKSVRSMILGTGLKEIIVTNPCKISRHAKKRKLYNRVEHKKYKLVYTKRRILENLDTLPFGY
;
A
#
# COMPACT_ATOMS: atom_id res chain seq x y z
N MET A 1 1.31 -17.49 -0.69
CA MET A 1 2.65 -16.93 -0.99
C MET A 1 3.65 -18.03 -1.30
N GLY A 2 3.88 -19.02 -0.41
CA GLY A 2 4.75 -20.17 -0.73
C GLY A 2 4.38 -20.86 -2.06
N ILE A 3 3.11 -21.22 -2.23
CA ILE A 3 2.59 -21.78 -3.50
C ILE A 3 2.89 -20.87 -4.71
N PHE A 4 2.72 -19.55 -4.58
CA PHE A 4 3.01 -18.62 -5.66
C PHE A 4 4.48 -18.62 -6.05
N LYS A 5 5.36 -18.54 -5.03
CA LYS A 5 6.81 -18.53 -5.21
C LYS A 5 7.34 -19.81 -5.84
N THR A 6 6.80 -20.97 -5.46
CA THR A 6 7.29 -22.26 -5.92
C THR A 6 6.72 -22.66 -7.29
N LEU A 7 5.44 -22.35 -7.57
CA LEU A 7 4.77 -22.84 -8.78
C LEU A 7 4.65 -21.82 -9.90
N PHE A 8 4.68 -20.52 -9.61
CA PHE A 8 4.34 -19.46 -10.58
C PHE A 8 5.43 -18.39 -10.73
N LEU A 9 6.27 -18.20 -9.71
CA LEU A 9 7.51 -17.45 -9.86
C LEU A 9 8.61 -18.42 -10.22
N LYS A 10 9.35 -18.11 -11.28
CA LYS A 10 10.59 -18.80 -11.64
C LYS A 10 11.72 -18.30 -10.72
N GLU A 11 11.57 -18.43 -9.40
CA GLU A 11 12.65 -18.09 -8.46
C GLU A 11 13.80 -19.09 -8.68
N GLU A 12 14.95 -18.59 -9.09
CA GLU A 12 16.18 -19.37 -9.19
C GLU A 12 16.82 -19.42 -7.81
N HIS A 13 16.85 -20.60 -7.23
CA HIS A 13 17.56 -20.86 -5.99
C HIS A 13 18.99 -21.31 -6.30
N GLU A 14 19.91 -21.07 -5.40
CA GLU A 14 21.26 -21.61 -5.47
C GLU A 14 21.47 -22.58 -4.30
N ARG A 15 22.08 -23.73 -4.57
CA ARG A 15 22.49 -24.69 -3.55
C ARG A 15 23.98 -24.54 -3.33
N GLU A 16 24.36 -24.48 -2.06
CA GLU A 16 25.75 -24.57 -1.67
C GLU A 16 26.24 -26.01 -1.84
N ILE A 17 27.32 -26.20 -2.59
CA ILE A 17 28.09 -27.44 -2.62
C ILE A 17 29.43 -27.15 -1.95
N ILE A 18 29.69 -27.87 -0.87
CA ILE A 18 30.93 -27.79 -0.10
C ILE A 18 31.81 -28.97 -0.52
N ASN A 19 32.97 -28.69 -1.10
CA ASN A 19 33.95 -29.72 -1.40
C ASN A 19 34.78 -30.02 -0.15
N LEU A 20 34.66 -31.24 0.36
CA LEU A 20 35.29 -31.67 1.61
C LEU A 20 36.81 -31.85 1.50
N ARG A 21 37.36 -31.98 0.27
CA ARG A 21 38.81 -32.16 0.06
C ARG A 21 39.61 -30.86 0.19
N ASN A 22 39.01 -29.72 -0.15
CA ASN A 22 39.69 -28.42 -0.14
C ASN A 22 38.95 -27.34 0.66
N ASN A 23 37.85 -27.71 1.32
CA ASN A 23 36.99 -26.85 2.14
C ASN A 23 36.46 -25.61 1.38
N LYS A 24 36.37 -25.67 0.06
CA LYS A 24 35.78 -24.61 -0.77
C LYS A 24 34.28 -24.83 -0.90
N SER A 25 33.53 -23.75 -0.67
CA SER A 25 32.10 -23.68 -0.89
C SER A 25 31.82 -22.90 -2.17
N LEU A 26 31.02 -23.49 -3.06
CA LEU A 26 30.53 -22.86 -4.28
C LEU A 26 29.01 -22.99 -4.35
N TRP A 27 28.38 -22.04 -5.04
CA TRP A 27 26.92 -21.95 -5.13
C TRP A 27 26.49 -22.19 -6.57
N TYR A 28 25.57 -23.13 -6.75
CA TYR A 28 25.12 -23.59 -8.05
C TYR A 28 23.61 -23.41 -8.21
N PRO A 29 23.12 -23.01 -9.40
CA PRO A 29 21.68 -22.86 -9.65
C PRO A 29 20.92 -24.16 -9.42
N VAL A 30 19.70 -24.05 -8.91
CA VAL A 30 18.80 -25.16 -8.59
C VAL A 30 17.56 -25.05 -9.47
N THR A 31 17.17 -26.19 -10.03
CA THR A 31 15.91 -26.35 -10.76
C THR A 31 15.14 -27.54 -10.19
N HIS A 32 13.82 -27.40 -10.05
CA HIS A 32 12.96 -28.50 -9.63
C HIS A 32 12.31 -29.16 -10.86
N ILE A 33 12.60 -30.45 -11.07
CA ILE A 33 11.96 -31.27 -12.12
C ILE A 33 11.18 -32.38 -11.42
N ASN A 34 9.87 -32.46 -11.66
CA ASN A 34 8.98 -33.45 -11.03
C ASN A 34 9.09 -33.49 -9.48
N GLN A 35 9.15 -32.32 -8.84
CA GLN A 35 9.34 -32.16 -7.38
C GLN A 35 10.70 -32.64 -6.83
N LYS A 36 11.64 -33.05 -7.68
CA LYS A 36 13.02 -33.38 -7.29
C LYS A 36 13.97 -32.21 -7.54
N GLU A 37 14.86 -31.97 -6.59
CA GLU A 37 15.89 -30.93 -6.65
C GLU A 37 17.02 -31.36 -7.60
N ASN A 38 17.33 -30.54 -8.61
CA ASN A 38 18.44 -30.74 -9.53
C ASN A 38 19.34 -29.51 -9.49
N ILE A 39 20.65 -29.72 -9.48
CA ILE A 39 21.68 -28.69 -9.35
C ILE A 39 22.43 -28.59 -10.68
N LEU A 40 22.54 -27.38 -11.23
CA LEU A 40 23.23 -27.11 -12.49
C LEU A 40 24.73 -26.90 -12.21
N VAL A 41 25.55 -27.92 -12.45
CA VAL A 41 27.01 -27.89 -12.28
C VAL A 41 27.66 -27.92 -13.66
N ASP A 42 28.42 -26.88 -14.01
CA ASP A 42 29.18 -26.77 -15.26
C ASP A 42 28.37 -27.09 -16.54
N GLY A 43 27.10 -26.67 -16.56
CA GLY A 43 26.18 -26.85 -17.70
C GLY A 43 25.39 -28.17 -17.68
N SER A 44 25.59 -29.03 -16.69
CA SER A 44 24.88 -30.30 -16.53
C SER A 44 23.92 -30.26 -15.33
N LEU A 45 22.69 -30.73 -15.52
CA LEU A 45 21.70 -30.89 -14.44
C LEU A 45 21.95 -32.22 -13.72
N ILE A 46 22.33 -32.14 -12.43
CA ILE A 46 22.62 -33.30 -11.59
C ILE A 46 21.57 -33.36 -10.47
N PRO A 47 20.87 -34.49 -10.25
CA PRO A 47 19.98 -34.64 -9.11
C PRO A 47 20.70 -34.41 -7.78
N ALA A 48 20.10 -33.65 -6.86
CA ALA A 48 20.67 -33.38 -5.55
C ALA A 48 20.90 -34.68 -4.74
N GLU A 49 20.05 -35.69 -4.96
CA GLU A 49 20.18 -37.03 -4.39
C GLU A 49 21.54 -37.67 -4.78
N GLU A 50 21.99 -37.48 -6.02
CA GLU A 50 23.25 -38.03 -6.52
C GLU A 50 24.46 -37.32 -5.89
N LEU A 51 24.41 -35.99 -5.80
CA LEU A 51 25.45 -35.18 -5.15
C LEU A 51 25.52 -35.39 -3.63
N SER A 52 24.43 -35.83 -3.01
CA SER A 52 24.40 -36.18 -1.58
C SER A 52 25.03 -37.53 -1.25
N ASN A 53 25.17 -38.41 -2.25
CA ASN A 53 25.79 -39.73 -2.11
C ASN A 53 27.30 -39.73 -2.41
N ASP A 54 27.87 -38.60 -2.84
CA ASP A 54 29.30 -38.44 -3.08
C ASP A 54 30.05 -38.19 -1.76
N GLU A 55 31.01 -39.06 -1.42
CA GLU A 55 31.78 -39.00 -0.16
C GLU A 55 32.66 -37.74 -0.03
N HIS A 56 32.86 -36.98 -1.11
CA HIS A 56 33.71 -35.79 -1.15
C HIS A 56 32.94 -34.48 -1.23
N LEU A 57 31.61 -34.52 -1.32
CA LEU A 57 30.75 -33.36 -1.41
C LEU A 57 29.75 -33.32 -0.27
N LYS A 58 29.42 -32.11 0.20
CA LYS A 58 28.35 -31.87 1.16
C LYS A 58 27.43 -30.78 0.66
N LEU A 59 26.15 -31.09 0.57
CA LEU A 59 25.12 -30.08 0.28
C LEU A 59 24.93 -29.18 1.50
N GLY A 60 25.26 -27.90 1.34
CA GLY A 60 25.06 -26.85 2.33
C GLY A 60 23.67 -26.22 2.23
N GLY A 61 23.59 -24.94 2.59
CA GLY A 61 22.33 -24.20 2.60
C GLY A 61 21.74 -23.99 1.20
N ILE A 62 20.44 -23.73 1.13
CA ILE A 62 19.82 -23.11 -0.05
C ILE A 62 19.83 -21.61 0.18
N ARG A 63 20.35 -20.85 -0.78
CA ARG A 63 20.19 -19.41 -0.84
C ARG A 63 19.44 -19.03 -2.09
N PHE A 64 19.04 -17.78 -2.13
CA PHE A 64 18.34 -17.21 -3.25
C PHE A 64 19.34 -16.72 -4.30
N GLY A 65 19.16 -17.11 -5.57
CA GLY A 65 19.95 -16.63 -6.70
C GLY A 65 19.31 -15.39 -7.34
N LYS A 66 18.17 -15.57 -8.03
CA LYS A 66 17.42 -14.49 -8.71
C LYS A 66 15.91 -14.68 -8.56
N SER A 67 15.18 -13.58 -8.36
CA SER A 67 13.71 -13.55 -8.53
C SER A 67 13.31 -12.42 -9.45
N PRO A 68 12.24 -12.61 -10.23
CA PRO A 68 11.60 -11.53 -10.96
C PRO A 68 11.13 -10.37 -10.04
N ILE A 69 10.90 -10.62 -8.75
CA ILE A 69 10.39 -9.61 -7.80
C ILE A 69 11.47 -9.19 -6.80
N ALA A 70 11.57 -7.88 -6.53
CA ALA A 70 12.49 -7.36 -5.51
C ALA A 70 12.13 -7.83 -4.09
N VAL A 71 13.16 -8.00 -3.27
CA VAL A 71 13.03 -8.04 -1.80
C VAL A 71 13.15 -6.61 -1.28
N VAL A 72 12.04 -6.07 -0.76
CA VAL A 72 12.00 -4.68 -0.26
C VAL A 72 12.72 -4.63 1.09
N PRO A 73 13.79 -3.83 1.25
CA PRO A 73 14.49 -3.73 2.53
C PRO A 73 13.58 -3.13 3.60
N SER A 74 13.65 -3.63 4.85
CA SER A 74 12.81 -3.16 5.96
C SER A 74 13.01 -1.68 6.29
N ASN A 75 14.22 -1.16 6.08
CA ASN A 75 14.58 0.24 6.32
C ASN A 75 14.48 1.13 5.06
N GLY A 76 13.95 0.60 3.95
CA GLY A 76 13.89 1.29 2.66
C GLY A 76 15.18 1.14 1.84
N TYR A 77 15.17 1.66 0.61
CA TYR A 77 16.35 1.64 -0.25
C TYR A 77 17.28 2.80 0.15
N HIS A 78 18.52 2.49 0.52
CA HIS A 78 19.52 3.47 0.90
C HIS A 78 20.54 3.64 -0.24
N THR A 79 20.92 4.87 -0.57
CA THR A 79 22.01 5.19 -1.50
C THR A 79 23.26 5.65 -0.73
N ASN A 80 24.34 5.96 -1.45
CA ASN A 80 25.62 6.41 -0.88
C ASN A 80 25.59 7.83 -0.27
N THR A 81 24.48 8.57 -0.40
CA THR A 81 24.25 9.88 0.22
C THR A 81 23.03 9.79 1.12
N ASN A 82 23.25 9.54 2.41
CA ASN A 82 22.20 9.35 3.40
C ASN A 82 22.21 10.52 4.40
N PHE A 83 21.29 11.46 4.24
CA PHE A 83 21.00 12.42 5.30
C PHE A 83 19.69 12.04 5.99
N SER A 84 19.60 12.32 7.29
CA SER A 84 18.33 12.27 8.00
C SER A 84 17.65 13.63 7.92
N LYS A 85 16.32 13.67 7.73
CA LYS A 85 15.55 14.92 7.79
C LYS A 85 15.81 15.67 9.09
N SER A 86 15.84 14.97 10.22
CA SER A 86 16.13 15.56 11.52
C SER A 86 17.52 16.20 11.59
N SER A 87 18.53 15.59 10.95
CA SER A 87 19.87 16.18 10.82
C SER A 87 19.80 17.51 10.07
N ILE A 88 19.20 17.55 8.88
CA ILE A 88 19.10 18.81 8.11
C ILE A 88 18.26 19.86 8.85
N GLN A 89 17.14 19.48 9.46
CA GLN A 89 16.32 20.38 10.27
C GLN A 89 17.11 21.00 11.43
N TRP A 90 17.98 20.22 12.07
CA TRP A 90 18.86 20.70 13.12
C TRP A 90 19.90 21.68 12.58
N LEU A 91 20.54 21.38 11.44
CA LEU A 91 21.56 22.25 10.83
C LEU A 91 20.95 23.58 10.35
N GLU A 92 19.80 23.54 9.67
CA GLU A 92 19.07 24.75 9.24
C GLU A 92 18.67 25.62 10.44
N TRP A 93 18.19 25.00 11.52
CA TRP A 93 17.88 25.71 12.76
C TRP A 93 19.12 26.35 13.40
N LEU A 94 20.28 25.70 13.34
CA LEU A 94 21.52 26.30 13.85
C LEU A 94 21.90 27.55 13.06
N MET A 95 21.78 27.53 11.74
CA MET A 95 22.05 28.71 10.90
C MET A 95 21.08 29.85 11.22
N GLU A 96 19.78 29.56 11.33
CA GLU A 96 18.76 30.58 11.64
C GLU A 96 18.97 31.16 13.05
N LYS A 97 19.25 30.32 14.04
CA LYS A 97 19.55 30.75 15.41
C LYS A 97 20.81 31.62 15.47
N ALA A 98 21.84 31.29 14.69
CA ALA A 98 23.09 32.05 14.65
C ALA A 98 22.91 33.41 13.96
N LYS A 99 22.11 33.45 12.88
CA LYS A 99 21.69 34.67 12.19
C LYS A 99 20.95 35.62 13.13
N HIS A 100 19.98 35.12 13.91
CA HIS A 100 19.26 35.93 14.91
C HIS A 100 20.16 36.45 16.04
N LYS A 101 21.24 35.75 16.36
CA LYS A 101 22.22 36.18 17.36
C LYS A 101 23.24 37.20 16.83
N GLY A 102 23.16 37.59 15.55
CA GLY A 102 24.11 38.51 14.93
C GLY A 102 25.47 37.88 14.59
N SER A 103 25.56 36.55 14.57
CA SER A 103 26.77 35.81 14.20
C SER A 103 26.42 34.72 13.19
N PRO A 104 26.05 35.09 11.95
CA PRO A 104 25.60 34.12 10.96
C PRO A 104 26.70 33.11 10.65
N ILE A 105 26.32 31.84 10.60
CA ILE A 105 27.18 30.73 10.19
C ILE A 105 26.61 30.11 8.91
N GLN A 106 27.49 29.63 8.05
CA GLN A 106 27.11 28.92 6.84
C GLN A 106 27.52 27.45 7.00
N ILE A 107 26.53 26.56 7.06
CA ILE A 107 26.77 25.12 7.20
C ILE A 107 26.51 24.43 5.86
N GLN A 108 27.56 23.85 5.28
CA GLN A 108 27.47 22.94 4.15
C GLN A 108 26.87 21.60 4.60
N HIS A 109 25.85 21.09 3.91
CA HIS A 109 25.20 19.81 4.18
C HIS A 109 24.58 19.19 2.91
N ALA A 110 24.01 17.99 3.02
CA ALA A 110 23.52 17.20 1.89
C ALA A 110 22.56 17.92 0.93
N LEU A 111 21.64 18.76 1.45
CA LEU A 111 20.65 19.49 0.64
C LEU A 111 21.10 20.85 0.05
N ASN A 112 22.36 21.26 0.24
CA ASN A 112 22.88 22.50 -0.35
C ASN A 112 24.12 22.26 -1.25
N GLN A 113 25.33 22.33 -0.73
CA GLN A 113 26.60 22.13 -1.43
C GLN A 113 27.10 20.68 -1.33
N GLY A 114 26.23 19.75 -0.89
CA GLY A 114 26.56 18.36 -0.62
C GLY A 114 27.31 18.16 0.70
N GLU A 115 27.45 16.92 1.15
CA GLU A 115 28.19 16.58 2.37
C GLU A 115 29.69 16.82 2.19
N PHE A 116 30.33 17.41 3.21
CA PHE A 116 31.77 17.63 3.19
C PHE A 116 32.51 16.30 3.36
N LYS A 117 33.33 15.94 2.35
CA LYS A 117 34.26 14.81 2.44
C LYS A 117 35.55 15.26 3.11
N VAL A 118 35.86 14.67 4.27
CA VAL A 118 37.04 15.05 5.06
C VAL A 118 38.32 14.57 4.35
N PRO A 119 39.24 15.48 3.97
CA PRO A 119 40.47 15.12 3.27
C PRO A 119 41.29 14.06 4.02
N GLY A 120 41.89 13.13 3.28
CA GLY A 120 42.68 12.04 3.86
C GLY A 120 41.86 10.93 4.51
N THR A 121 40.52 11.00 4.45
CA THR A 121 39.63 9.96 4.98
C THR A 121 38.51 9.61 3.98
N ASN A 122 37.76 8.56 4.31
CA ASN A 122 36.51 8.24 3.63
C ASN A 122 35.28 8.81 4.34
N TYR A 123 35.47 9.70 5.33
CA TYR A 123 34.37 10.25 6.11
C TYR A 123 33.65 11.39 5.35
N ARG A 124 32.32 11.37 5.44
CA ARG A 124 31.42 12.45 5.03
C ARG A 124 30.65 12.92 6.25
N CYS A 125 30.63 14.22 6.51
CA CYS A 125 30.00 14.80 7.69
C CYS A 125 28.59 15.32 7.37
N ASP A 126 27.69 15.29 8.35
CA ASP A 126 26.33 15.85 8.22
C ASP A 126 26.37 17.34 7.88
N GLY A 127 27.20 18.09 8.59
CA GLY A 127 27.37 19.53 8.41
C GLY A 127 28.83 19.99 8.54
N TYR A 128 29.25 20.96 7.75
CA TYR A 128 30.57 21.58 7.84
C TYR A 128 30.52 23.10 7.68
N ASP A 129 31.10 23.81 8.64
CA ASP A 129 31.36 25.24 8.56
C ASP A 129 32.85 25.48 8.33
N ARG A 130 33.17 25.90 7.10
CA ARG A 130 34.54 26.16 6.66
C ARG A 130 35.17 27.34 7.41
N THR A 131 34.39 28.33 7.81
CA THR A 131 34.90 29.56 8.45
C THR A 131 35.42 29.27 9.84
N ASN A 132 34.69 28.45 10.59
CA ASN A 132 35.04 28.08 11.96
C ASN A 132 35.79 26.74 12.07
N ASN A 133 36.11 26.10 10.94
CA ASN A 133 36.65 24.75 10.84
C ASN A 133 35.89 23.75 11.75
N THR A 134 34.56 23.82 11.69
CA THR A 134 33.66 23.10 12.61
C THR A 134 32.82 22.08 11.85
N ILE A 135 32.86 20.84 12.31
CA ILE A 135 32.04 19.73 11.85
C ILE A 135 30.83 19.59 12.79
N TYR A 136 29.65 19.49 12.21
CA TYR A 136 28.40 19.20 12.90
C TYR A 136 28.00 17.76 12.59
N GLU A 137 27.75 16.95 13.62
CA GLU A 137 27.42 15.52 13.48
C GLU A 137 26.13 15.20 14.23
N TYR A 138 25.19 14.58 13.53
CA TYR A 138 23.89 14.20 14.08
C TYR A 138 23.85 12.69 14.34
N TYR A 139 23.79 12.31 15.62
CA TYR A 139 23.82 10.91 16.02
C TYR A 139 22.40 10.37 16.21
N GLY A 140 21.89 9.69 15.16
CA GLY A 140 20.71 8.83 15.26
C GLY A 140 20.92 7.73 16.31
N CYS A 141 19.98 7.58 17.25
CA CYS A 141 20.28 6.87 18.50
C CYS A 141 20.58 5.39 18.30
N ALA A 142 19.83 4.69 17.44
CA ALA A 142 20.04 3.27 17.19
C ALA A 142 21.24 3.00 16.27
N VAL A 143 21.41 3.82 15.24
CA VAL A 143 22.49 3.70 14.26
C VAL A 143 23.86 3.91 14.89
N HIS A 144 23.95 4.80 15.88
CA HIS A 144 25.20 5.16 16.56
C HIS A 144 25.34 4.56 17.96
N GLY A 145 24.45 3.64 18.37
CA GLY A 145 24.59 2.90 19.63
C GLY A 145 24.44 3.74 20.90
N CYS A 146 23.49 4.67 20.95
CA CYS A 146 23.30 5.62 22.05
C CYS A 146 23.20 4.94 23.44
N PRO A 147 24.08 5.27 24.42
CA PRO A 147 24.04 4.71 25.78
C PRO A 147 22.87 5.17 26.63
N VAL A 148 22.23 6.28 26.27
CA VAL A 148 21.06 6.81 27.01
C VAL A 148 19.79 6.07 26.58
N CYS A 149 19.57 5.91 25.27
CA CYS A 149 18.37 5.25 24.74
C CYS A 149 18.42 3.72 24.87
N PHE A 150 19.63 3.13 24.82
CA PHE A 150 19.84 1.69 24.90
C PHE A 150 20.89 1.37 25.98
N PRO A 151 20.51 1.40 27.27
CA PRO A 151 21.45 1.23 28.38
C PRO A 151 21.83 -0.24 28.65
N ASN A 152 20.97 -1.20 28.32
CA ASN A 152 21.12 -2.62 28.69
C ASN A 152 21.53 -3.49 27.50
N ASP A 153 22.20 -4.62 27.78
CA ASP A 153 22.56 -5.69 26.82
C ASP A 153 23.27 -5.23 25.52
N ARG A 154 23.96 -4.09 25.59
CA ARG A 154 24.56 -3.37 24.45
C ARG A 154 25.54 -4.23 23.62
N SER A 155 26.22 -5.18 24.26
CA SER A 155 27.16 -6.11 23.60
C SER A 155 26.47 -7.22 22.79
N PHE A 156 25.21 -7.52 23.11
CA PHE A 156 24.43 -8.58 22.47
C PHE A 156 23.42 -8.05 21.44
N LEU A 157 22.92 -6.84 21.65
CA LEU A 157 21.94 -6.21 20.79
C LEU A 157 22.56 -5.75 19.49
N ARG A 158 22.15 -6.40 18.41
CA ARG A 158 22.68 -6.13 17.07
C ARG A 158 21.72 -5.27 16.26
N TYR A 159 22.23 -4.19 15.68
CA TYR A 159 21.50 -3.40 14.70
C TYR A 159 21.34 -4.21 13.40
N PRO A 160 20.14 -4.42 12.85
CA PRO A 160 19.95 -5.41 11.77
C PRO A 160 20.71 -5.09 10.49
N ALA A 161 20.86 -3.80 10.15
CA ALA A 161 21.46 -3.41 8.89
C ALA A 161 22.96 -3.74 8.84
N THR A 162 23.69 -3.51 9.94
CA THR A 162 25.14 -3.76 10.03
C THR A 162 25.47 -5.09 10.70
N LYS A 163 24.51 -5.68 11.42
CA LYS A 163 24.69 -6.83 12.32
C LYS A 163 25.71 -6.57 13.44
N GLN A 164 26.13 -5.34 13.67
CA GLN A 164 27.05 -4.96 14.74
C GLN A 164 26.30 -4.73 16.05
N SER A 165 26.96 -4.96 17.18
CA SER A 165 26.38 -4.67 18.49
C SER A 165 26.25 -3.15 18.73
N LEU A 166 25.35 -2.73 19.61
CA LEU A 166 25.22 -1.31 19.95
C LEU A 166 26.50 -0.77 20.60
N GLU A 167 27.24 -1.60 21.32
CA GLU A 167 28.54 -1.23 21.89
C GLU A 167 29.62 -1.06 20.81
N GLU A 168 29.65 -1.95 19.82
CA GLU A 168 30.52 -1.82 18.64
C GLU A 168 30.22 -0.52 17.88
N LEU A 169 28.93 -0.23 17.63
CA LEU A 169 28.50 0.99 16.93
C LEU A 169 28.88 2.26 17.68
N PHE A 170 28.68 2.28 19.00
CA PHE A 170 29.08 3.41 19.84
C PHE A 170 30.59 3.63 19.81
N THR A 171 31.37 2.54 19.95
CA THR A 171 32.83 2.58 19.88
C THR A 171 33.32 3.11 18.54
N VAL A 172 32.74 2.65 17.43
CA VAL A 172 33.06 3.14 16.08
C VAL A 172 32.72 4.62 15.94
N THR A 173 31.56 5.06 16.46
CA THR A 173 31.13 6.46 16.43
C THR A 173 32.11 7.36 17.19
N MET A 174 32.49 6.97 18.41
CA MET A 174 33.44 7.74 19.22
C MET A 174 34.86 7.73 18.62
N LYS A 175 35.30 6.62 18.02
CA LYS A 175 36.58 6.54 17.31
C LYS A 175 36.62 7.48 16.11
N ARG A 176 35.51 7.58 15.36
CA ARG A 176 35.36 8.55 14.28
C ARG A 176 35.46 9.98 14.81
N GLU A 177 34.72 10.31 15.88
CA GLU A 177 34.79 11.63 16.51
C GLU A 177 36.23 11.98 16.94
N ALA A 178 36.93 11.04 17.59
CA ALA A 178 38.32 11.23 18.02
C ALA A 178 39.27 11.47 16.84
N THR A 179 39.11 10.71 15.75
CA THR A 179 39.90 10.87 14.51
C THR A 179 39.67 12.24 13.88
N LEU A 180 38.41 12.70 13.82
CA LEU A 180 38.08 14.01 13.27
C LEU A 180 38.68 15.15 14.13
N ARG A 181 38.68 15.00 15.47
CA ARG A 181 39.35 15.95 16.37
C ARG A 181 40.87 15.94 16.19
N SER A 182 41.50 14.78 16.02
CA SER A 182 42.95 14.70 15.82
C SER A 182 43.41 15.30 14.49
N LEU A 183 42.53 15.34 13.49
CA LEU A 183 42.73 16.06 12.22
C LEU A 183 42.54 17.59 12.34
N GLY A 184 42.25 18.11 13.55
CA GLY A 184 42.18 19.55 13.83
C GLY A 184 40.79 20.17 13.72
N TYR A 185 39.73 19.38 13.54
CA TYR A 185 38.37 19.89 13.44
C TYR A 185 37.71 20.08 14.82
N LYS A 186 36.95 21.16 14.97
CA LYS A 186 36.01 21.32 16.10
C LYS A 186 34.76 20.50 15.79
N ILE A 187 34.26 19.73 16.76
CA ILE A 187 33.06 18.90 16.54
C ILE A 187 31.95 19.33 17.49
N VAL A 188 30.79 19.63 16.89
CA VAL A 188 29.52 19.86 17.57
C VAL A 188 28.62 18.66 17.26
N ARG A 189 28.30 17.87 18.28
CA ARG A 189 27.41 16.70 18.13
C ARG A 189 26.01 16.98 18.65
N LYS A 190 25.02 16.33 18.05
CA LYS A 190 23.64 16.31 18.56
C LYS A 190 23.07 14.90 18.50
N TRP A 191 22.62 14.38 19.63
CA TRP A 191 21.89 13.12 19.65
C TRP A 191 20.44 13.35 19.25
N GLU A 192 19.87 12.37 18.55
CA GLU A 192 18.50 12.42 18.06
C GLU A 192 17.47 12.63 19.18
N HIS A 193 17.61 11.94 20.31
CA HIS A 193 16.67 12.09 21.43
C HIS A 193 16.68 13.51 22.02
N ASP A 194 17.85 14.17 22.06
CA ASP A 194 17.97 15.55 22.52
C ASP A 194 17.30 16.53 21.55
N PHE A 195 17.51 16.34 20.25
CA PHE A 195 16.89 17.20 19.23
C PHE A 195 15.37 17.04 19.22
N LEU A 196 14.87 15.80 19.29
CA LEU A 196 13.44 15.52 19.35
C LEU A 196 12.81 16.09 20.63
N LYS A 197 13.52 16.09 21.76
CA LYS A 197 13.06 16.72 23.00
C LYS A 197 12.99 18.24 22.85
N GLU A 198 14.03 18.87 22.31
CA GLU A 198 14.05 20.33 22.06
C GLU A 198 12.97 20.77 21.08
N LYS A 199 12.76 20.02 20.00
CA LYS A 199 11.70 20.30 19.01
C LYS A 199 10.31 20.22 19.62
N LYS A 200 10.11 19.39 20.65
CA LYS A 200 8.84 19.32 21.39
C LYS A 200 8.64 20.51 22.32
N THR A 201 9.70 20.98 22.99
CA THR A 201 9.62 22.02 24.02
C THR A 201 9.79 23.44 23.48
N ASN A 202 10.46 23.64 22.34
CA ASN A 202 10.70 24.94 21.74
C ASN A 202 9.74 25.19 20.56
N GLU A 203 8.77 26.08 20.78
CA GLU A 203 7.73 26.37 19.79
C GLU A 203 8.28 27.09 18.55
N ILE A 204 9.20 28.04 18.73
CA ILE A 204 9.83 28.80 17.64
C ILE A 204 10.61 27.85 16.72
N MET A 205 11.39 26.95 17.31
CA MET A 205 12.12 25.92 16.56
C MET A 205 11.15 25.03 15.79
N ARG A 206 10.05 24.61 16.43
CA ARG A 206 9.04 23.75 15.82
C ARG A 206 8.37 24.43 14.63
N GLU A 207 8.00 25.70 14.76
CA GLU A 207 7.40 26.49 13.68
C GLU A 207 8.36 26.68 12.50
N PHE A 208 9.58 27.12 12.75
CA PHE A 208 10.61 27.28 11.72
C PHE A 208 10.86 25.96 10.96
N VAL A 209 11.11 24.88 11.70
CA VAL A 209 11.41 23.56 11.13
C VAL A 209 10.24 23.01 10.30
N ASN A 210 9.00 23.37 10.63
CA ASN A 210 7.81 22.96 9.87
C ASN A 210 7.61 23.78 8.58
N GLN A 211 8.23 24.95 8.45
CA GLN A 211 8.19 25.77 7.24
C GLN A 211 9.23 25.32 6.20
N LEU A 212 10.26 24.58 6.61
CA LEU A 212 11.28 24.05 5.70
C LEU A 212 10.67 23.00 4.75
N ASP A 213 10.89 23.16 3.44
CA ASP A 213 10.54 22.16 2.42
C ASP A 213 11.55 21.00 2.40
N ILE A 214 11.62 20.27 3.52
CA ILE A 214 12.47 19.10 3.70
C ILE A 214 11.58 17.86 3.79
N GLN A 215 11.71 17.02 2.78
CA GLN A 215 11.01 15.74 2.74
C GLN A 215 11.89 14.62 3.26
N ASP A 216 11.28 13.69 3.99
CA ASP A 216 11.88 12.39 4.23
C ASP A 216 12.05 11.66 2.90
N ARG A 217 12.97 10.69 2.89
CA ARG A 217 13.14 9.78 1.75
C ARG A 217 11.82 9.16 1.34
N LEU A 218 11.72 8.83 0.06
CA LEU A 218 10.60 8.12 -0.50
C LEU A 218 10.38 6.83 0.30
N ASN A 219 9.17 6.69 0.86
CA ASN A 219 8.74 5.47 1.48
C ASN A 219 7.79 4.75 0.52
N PRO A 220 8.17 3.58 -0.03
CA PRO A 220 7.31 2.85 -0.97
C PRO A 220 5.93 2.49 -0.40
N ARG A 221 5.75 2.48 0.92
CA ARG A 221 4.45 2.25 1.54
C ARG A 221 3.47 3.40 1.33
N GLU A 222 3.97 4.62 1.12
CA GLU A 222 3.14 5.82 0.93
C GLU A 222 2.46 5.85 -0.44
N SER A 223 2.92 5.06 -1.43
CA SER A 223 2.23 4.90 -2.72
C SER A 223 1.10 3.86 -2.70
N PHE A 224 0.93 3.13 -1.60
CA PHE A 224 -0.07 2.09 -1.48
C PHE A 224 -1.42 2.62 -1.00
N PHE A 225 -2.29 2.96 -1.96
CA PHE A 225 -3.66 3.42 -1.70
C PHE A 225 -4.70 2.36 -2.03
N GLY A 226 -5.89 2.46 -1.43
CA GLY A 226 -7.03 1.60 -1.74
C GLY A 226 -7.73 1.97 -3.06
N GLY A 227 -8.93 1.40 -3.28
CA GLY A 227 -9.81 1.75 -4.41
C GLY A 227 -10.49 3.12 -4.26
N ARG A 228 -11.02 3.63 -5.38
CA ARG A 228 -11.80 4.88 -5.40
C ARG A 228 -13.20 4.59 -4.86
N THR A 229 -13.67 5.30 -3.84
CA THR A 229 -15.05 5.17 -3.35
C THR A 229 -15.63 6.53 -3.01
N ASN A 230 -16.70 6.92 -3.68
CA ASN A 230 -17.41 8.14 -3.38
C ASN A 230 -18.85 8.18 -3.93
N ALA A 231 -19.69 9.00 -3.30
CA ALA A 231 -20.95 9.44 -3.89
C ALA A 231 -20.74 10.80 -4.54
N VAL A 232 -21.12 10.94 -5.80
CA VAL A 232 -20.99 12.18 -6.58
C VAL A 232 -22.27 13.01 -6.47
N LYS A 233 -23.43 12.35 -6.46
CA LYS A 233 -24.73 12.94 -6.17
C LYS A 233 -25.35 12.27 -4.96
N LEU A 234 -25.89 13.04 -4.02
CA LEU A 234 -26.52 12.48 -2.81
C LEU A 234 -27.98 12.08 -3.06
N HIS A 235 -28.64 12.67 -4.04
CA HIS A 235 -30.01 12.32 -4.43
C HIS A 235 -30.18 12.50 -5.93
N PHE A 236 -30.76 11.52 -6.60
CA PHE A 236 -31.11 11.61 -8.02
C PHE A 236 -32.36 10.78 -8.31
N GLN A 237 -33.32 11.37 -9.03
CA GLN A 237 -34.56 10.72 -9.43
C GLN A 237 -34.71 10.91 -10.94
N THR A 238 -35.02 9.82 -11.66
CA THR A 238 -35.17 9.88 -13.10
C THR A 238 -36.41 10.66 -13.51
N THR A 239 -36.34 11.25 -14.70
CA THR A 239 -37.51 11.72 -15.46
C THR A 239 -37.96 10.63 -16.44
N ASN A 240 -39.13 10.77 -17.08
CA ASN A 240 -39.75 9.71 -17.89
C ASN A 240 -38.88 9.15 -19.05
N ALA A 241 -37.77 9.79 -19.41
CA ALA A 241 -36.88 9.37 -20.49
C ALA A 241 -35.51 8.85 -20.03
N GLU A 242 -35.14 9.01 -18.75
CA GLU A 242 -33.80 8.67 -18.25
C GLU A 242 -33.84 7.40 -17.40
N THR A 243 -32.77 6.62 -17.44
CA THR A 243 -32.57 5.43 -16.58
C THR A 243 -31.32 5.60 -15.73
N ILE A 244 -31.27 4.90 -14.58
CA ILE A 244 -30.04 4.78 -13.80
C ILE A 244 -29.53 3.35 -13.93
N GLN A 245 -28.25 3.24 -14.27
CA GLN A 245 -27.56 1.99 -14.54
C GLN A 245 -26.55 1.69 -13.42
N TYR A 246 -26.38 0.40 -13.09
CA TYR A 246 -25.42 -0.06 -12.09
C TYR A 246 -24.57 -1.18 -12.69
N TYR A 247 -23.32 -0.86 -12.98
CA TYR A 247 -22.36 -1.81 -13.53
C TYR A 247 -21.21 -2.09 -12.56
N ASP A 248 -20.73 -3.34 -12.57
CA ASP A 248 -19.58 -3.82 -11.82
C ASP A 248 -18.57 -4.51 -12.73
N PHE A 249 -17.27 -4.34 -12.47
CA PHE A 249 -16.23 -5.02 -13.22
C PHE A 249 -16.15 -6.51 -12.85
N THR A 250 -16.18 -7.38 -13.85
CA THR A 250 -15.94 -8.80 -13.66
C THR A 250 -14.50 -9.05 -13.24
N SER A 251 -14.30 -9.14 -11.92
CA SER A 251 -13.01 -9.43 -11.26
C SER A 251 -11.90 -8.43 -11.61
N LEU A 252 -12.10 -7.16 -11.25
CA LEU A 252 -11.17 -6.05 -11.53
C LEU A 252 -9.71 -6.33 -11.11
N TYR A 253 -9.46 -6.75 -9.87
CA TYR A 253 -8.08 -7.00 -9.44
C TYR A 253 -7.40 -8.16 -10.19
N PRO A 254 -8.06 -9.32 -10.40
CA PRO A 254 -7.53 -10.34 -11.30
C PRO A 254 -7.24 -9.84 -12.72
N TRP A 255 -8.11 -8.99 -13.29
CA TRP A 255 -7.83 -8.34 -14.58
C TRP A 255 -6.53 -7.53 -14.52
N THR A 256 -6.37 -6.68 -13.50
CA THR A 256 -5.16 -5.86 -13.37
C THR A 256 -3.89 -6.69 -13.20
N ASN A 257 -3.97 -7.82 -12.49
CA ASN A 257 -2.82 -8.70 -12.26
C ASN A 257 -2.40 -9.44 -13.53
N LYS A 258 -3.36 -9.76 -14.41
CA LYS A 258 -3.10 -10.44 -15.68
C LYS A 258 -2.63 -9.46 -16.75
N TYR A 259 -3.37 -8.39 -16.98
CA TYR A 259 -3.22 -7.57 -18.19
C TYR A 259 -2.36 -6.31 -18.04
N CYS A 260 -2.04 -5.88 -16.81
CA CYS A 260 -1.29 -4.63 -16.62
C CYS A 260 0.21 -4.85 -16.41
N ARG A 261 0.98 -3.78 -16.64
CA ARG A 261 2.45 -3.78 -16.55
C ARG A 261 2.92 -3.72 -15.10
N TYR A 262 3.86 -4.58 -14.69
CA TYR A 262 4.45 -4.61 -13.35
C TYR A 262 5.97 -4.40 -13.38
N PRO A 263 6.55 -3.76 -12.34
CA PRO A 263 8.00 -3.64 -12.19
C PRO A 263 8.64 -4.99 -11.85
N LEU A 264 9.84 -5.22 -12.37
CA LEU A 264 10.67 -6.38 -12.07
C LEU A 264 11.99 -5.96 -11.41
N HIS A 265 12.59 -6.88 -10.67
CA HIS A 265 13.90 -6.70 -10.03
C HIS A 265 13.93 -5.50 -9.05
N HIS A 266 15.13 -5.06 -8.67
CA HIS A 266 15.33 -3.92 -7.77
C HIS A 266 15.33 -2.59 -8.56
N PRO A 267 14.75 -1.51 -7.99
CA PRO A 267 14.81 -0.20 -8.60
C PRO A 267 16.19 0.45 -8.49
N LYS A 268 16.53 1.28 -9.46
CA LYS A 268 17.52 2.35 -9.37
C LYS A 268 16.92 3.52 -8.58
N ILE A 269 17.67 4.00 -7.60
CA ILE A 269 17.25 5.10 -6.73
C ILE A 269 17.89 6.38 -7.24
N ILE A 270 17.06 7.34 -7.64
CA ILE A 270 17.46 8.60 -8.26
C ILE A 270 17.08 9.73 -7.30
N THR A 271 18.07 10.51 -6.90
CA THR A 271 17.93 11.56 -5.88
C THR A 271 18.27 12.96 -6.38
N ASP A 272 18.87 13.05 -7.57
CA ASP A 272 19.26 14.27 -8.26
C ASP A 272 19.30 14.00 -9.78
N GLY A 273 19.59 15.04 -10.57
CA GLY A 273 19.72 14.90 -12.02
C GLY A 273 18.45 14.38 -12.70
N PHE A 274 17.28 14.75 -12.18
CA PHE A 274 16.01 14.23 -12.67
C PHE A 274 15.76 14.62 -14.14
N SER A 275 15.41 13.63 -14.93
CA SER A 275 14.85 13.79 -16.27
C SER A 275 13.34 14.06 -16.19
N ASP A 276 12.71 14.22 -17.35
CA ASP A 276 11.25 14.22 -17.43
C ASP A 276 10.66 12.95 -16.81
N ILE A 277 9.58 13.12 -16.04
CA ILE A 277 8.97 12.03 -15.26
C ILE A 277 8.50 10.87 -16.14
N SER A 278 8.11 11.15 -17.39
CA SER A 278 7.58 10.16 -18.34
C SER A 278 8.59 9.10 -18.76
N ILE A 279 9.89 9.36 -18.53
CA ILE A 279 10.97 8.40 -18.80
C ILE A 279 11.02 7.33 -17.70
N TYR A 280 10.56 7.65 -16.50
CA TYR A 280 10.65 6.75 -15.36
C TYR A 280 9.45 5.81 -15.28
N PHE A 281 9.75 4.53 -15.06
CA PHE A 281 8.78 3.52 -14.65
C PHE A 281 9.05 3.07 -13.22
N GLY A 282 8.05 3.09 -12.34
CA GLY A 282 8.20 2.83 -10.91
C GLY A 282 7.36 3.75 -10.03
N ILE A 283 7.93 4.29 -8.96
CA ILE A 283 7.26 5.24 -8.04
C ILE A 283 8.10 6.50 -7.84
N ALA A 284 7.44 7.64 -7.63
CA ALA A 284 8.10 8.92 -7.43
C ALA A 284 7.45 9.71 -6.30
N LYS A 285 8.28 10.41 -5.52
CA LYS A 285 7.85 11.39 -4.52
C LYS A 285 7.96 12.77 -5.12
N ILE A 286 6.83 13.44 -5.30
CA ILE A 286 6.76 14.72 -6.00
C ILE A 286 5.86 15.70 -5.24
N LYS A 287 6.09 16.99 -5.49
CA LYS A 287 5.14 18.06 -5.25
C LYS A 287 4.45 18.37 -6.57
N VAL A 288 3.13 18.36 -6.58
CA VAL A 288 2.31 18.53 -7.78
C VAL A 288 1.18 19.51 -7.50
N LEU A 289 0.94 20.39 -8.45
CA LEU A 289 -0.16 21.34 -8.46
C LEU A 289 -1.31 20.75 -9.30
N PRO A 290 -2.47 20.43 -8.69
CA PRO A 290 -3.64 20.00 -9.44
C PRO A 290 -4.22 21.13 -10.31
N PRO A 291 -4.90 20.81 -11.42
CA PRO A 291 -5.67 21.80 -12.19
C PRO A 291 -6.88 22.29 -11.38
N ARG A 292 -7.49 23.39 -11.84
CA ARG A 292 -8.81 23.84 -11.35
C ARG A 292 -9.92 23.11 -12.09
N LYS A 293 -11.12 23.02 -11.48
CA LYS A 293 -12.36 22.55 -12.14
C LYS A 293 -12.34 21.13 -12.74
N LEU A 294 -11.42 20.26 -12.32
CA LEU A 294 -11.42 18.85 -12.71
C LEU A 294 -12.43 18.04 -11.87
N TYR A 295 -13.45 17.49 -12.51
CA TYR A 295 -14.59 16.88 -11.79
C TYR A 295 -14.26 15.58 -11.06
N HIS A 296 -13.41 14.75 -11.70
CA HIS A 296 -12.83 13.54 -11.13
C HIS A 296 -11.30 13.71 -11.00
N PRO A 297 -10.77 14.10 -9.83
CA PRO A 297 -9.33 14.25 -9.66
C PRO A 297 -8.58 12.91 -9.72
N VAL A 298 -7.39 12.89 -10.30
CA VAL A 298 -6.64 11.64 -10.55
C VAL A 298 -5.98 11.13 -9.28
N LEU A 299 -5.16 11.97 -8.63
CA LEU A 299 -4.23 11.53 -7.60
C LEU A 299 -4.90 11.29 -6.23
N PRO A 300 -4.63 10.14 -5.59
CA PRO A 300 -5.09 9.86 -4.24
C PRO A 300 -4.34 10.71 -3.20
N TYR A 301 -5.07 11.17 -2.19
CA TYR A 301 -4.53 11.90 -1.05
C TYR A 301 -5.21 11.44 0.24
N THR A 302 -4.43 11.19 1.30
CA THR A 302 -4.97 10.77 2.60
C THR A 302 -4.95 11.94 3.57
N SER A 303 -6.13 12.35 4.06
CA SER A 303 -6.24 13.31 5.16
C SER A 303 -7.37 12.94 6.11
N ASN A 304 -7.20 13.30 7.39
CA ASN A 304 -8.13 12.95 8.48
C ASN A 304 -8.49 11.45 8.52
N GLY A 305 -7.50 10.59 8.25
CA GLY A 305 -7.66 9.13 8.22
C GLY A 305 -8.50 8.59 7.05
N LYS A 306 -8.80 9.40 6.03
CA LYS A 306 -9.63 9.01 4.88
C LYS A 306 -8.89 9.22 3.56
N LEU A 307 -9.07 8.27 2.64
CA LEU A 307 -8.64 8.41 1.25
C LEU A 307 -9.62 9.31 0.48
N LYS A 308 -9.08 10.41 -0.06
CA LYS A 308 -9.75 11.44 -0.85
C LYS A 308 -9.05 11.60 -2.20
N PHE A 309 -9.71 12.30 -3.12
CA PHE A 309 -9.15 12.70 -4.42
C PHE A 309 -9.42 14.20 -4.59
N PRO A 310 -8.61 15.09 -3.99
CA PRO A 310 -8.81 16.53 -4.00
C PRO A 310 -8.00 17.23 -5.09
N LEU A 311 -8.32 18.51 -5.32
CA LEU A 311 -7.56 19.47 -6.12
C LEU A 311 -6.83 20.52 -5.26
N CYS A 312 -7.05 20.50 -3.94
CA CYS A 312 -6.38 21.36 -2.98
C CYS A 312 -6.12 20.61 -1.67
N ARG A 313 -4.85 20.56 -1.25
CA ARG A 313 -4.43 20.02 0.05
C ARG A 313 -5.18 20.67 1.20
N THR A 314 -5.10 21.99 1.30
CA THR A 314 -5.65 22.76 2.43
C THR A 314 -7.17 22.61 2.55
N CYS A 315 -7.92 22.66 1.45
CA CYS A 315 -9.36 22.41 1.48
C CYS A 315 -9.70 20.97 1.89
N ALA A 316 -8.90 19.99 1.48
CA ALA A 316 -9.13 18.59 1.84
C ALA A 316 -8.84 18.32 3.32
N ASP A 317 -7.81 18.94 3.88
CA ASP A 317 -7.42 18.84 5.29
C ASP A 317 -8.44 19.51 6.20
N LYS A 318 -8.90 20.72 5.81
CA LYS A 318 -9.96 21.47 6.51
C LYS A 318 -11.37 20.93 6.25
N GLU A 319 -11.54 20.00 5.30
CA GLU A 319 -12.84 19.50 4.82
C GLU A 319 -13.80 20.63 4.41
N SER A 320 -13.25 21.66 3.74
CA SER A 320 -13.96 22.90 3.44
C SER A 320 -15.20 22.69 2.59
N GLN A 321 -16.31 23.32 3.00
CA GLN A 321 -17.58 23.33 2.26
C GLN A 321 -17.79 24.62 1.43
N THR A 322 -16.80 25.52 1.42
CA THR A 322 -16.82 26.76 0.63
C THR A 322 -16.00 26.62 -0.64
N GLU A 323 -16.12 27.61 -1.52
CA GLU A 323 -15.27 27.71 -2.71
C GLU A 323 -13.79 27.92 -2.33
N CYS A 324 -12.90 27.40 -3.17
CA CYS A 324 -11.47 27.36 -2.89
C CYS A 324 -10.77 28.68 -3.28
N GLY A 325 -10.47 29.50 -2.28
CA GLY A 325 -9.63 30.71 -2.42
C GLY A 325 -8.13 30.49 -2.22
N CYS A 326 -7.68 29.24 -2.05
CA CYS A 326 -6.28 28.93 -1.78
C CYS A 326 -5.36 29.23 -2.97
N ASP A 327 -4.13 29.63 -2.67
CA ASP A 327 -3.05 29.80 -3.64
C ASP A 327 -2.43 28.45 -4.07
N ASP A 328 -1.48 28.49 -4.99
CA ASP A 328 -0.88 27.27 -5.55
C ASP A 328 -0.02 26.50 -4.54
N GLU A 329 0.57 27.17 -3.55
CA GLU A 329 1.36 26.53 -2.50
C GLU A 329 0.44 25.76 -1.52
N GLU A 330 -0.66 26.40 -1.11
CA GLU A 330 -1.71 25.81 -0.28
C GLU A 330 -2.45 24.67 -0.99
N ARG A 331 -2.57 24.72 -2.32
CA ARG A 331 -3.24 23.70 -3.13
C ARG A 331 -2.35 22.49 -3.40
N SER A 332 -1.05 22.72 -3.58
CA SER A 332 -0.10 21.69 -3.97
C SER A 332 -0.15 20.45 -3.07
N LEU A 333 -0.14 19.29 -3.70
CA LEU A 333 -0.08 17.99 -3.04
C LEU A 333 1.38 17.52 -3.00
N ILE A 334 1.82 17.01 -1.85
CA ILE A 334 3.09 16.28 -1.74
C ILE A 334 2.74 14.84 -1.40
N GLY A 335 3.28 13.90 -2.15
CA GLY A 335 3.01 12.48 -1.97
C GLY A 335 3.89 11.60 -2.82
N THR A 336 3.73 10.30 -2.63
CA THR A 336 4.41 9.28 -3.43
C THR A 336 3.36 8.52 -4.23
N TRP A 337 3.53 8.47 -5.55
CA TRP A 337 2.58 7.81 -6.45
C TRP A 337 3.33 6.92 -7.45
N CYS A 338 2.62 5.96 -8.03
CA CYS A 338 3.17 5.20 -9.15
C CYS A 338 3.21 6.10 -10.40
N THR A 339 4.30 6.00 -11.16
CA THR A 339 4.54 6.79 -12.38
C THR A 339 3.38 6.75 -13.39
N PRO A 340 2.68 5.62 -13.67
CA PRO A 340 1.53 5.66 -14.59
C PRO A 340 0.35 6.49 -14.08
N GLU A 341 0.16 6.60 -12.76
CA GLU A 341 -0.89 7.45 -12.16
C GLU A 341 -0.51 8.94 -12.25
N ILE A 342 0.80 9.24 -12.16
CA ILE A 342 1.35 10.58 -12.39
C ILE A 342 1.19 10.97 -13.86
N ASP A 343 1.48 10.08 -14.80
CA ASP A 343 1.35 10.34 -16.25
C ASP A 343 -0.10 10.70 -16.62
N LEU A 344 -1.08 9.96 -16.07
CA LEU A 344 -2.49 10.31 -16.27
C LEU A 344 -2.82 11.67 -15.64
N ALA A 345 -2.29 11.97 -14.45
CA ALA A 345 -2.51 13.25 -13.80
C ALA A 345 -1.99 14.41 -14.68
N ILE A 346 -0.79 14.29 -15.25
CA ILE A 346 -0.23 15.30 -16.16
C ILE A 346 -1.12 15.47 -17.40
N LYS A 347 -1.58 14.37 -18.01
CA LYS A 347 -2.55 14.41 -19.13
C LYS A 347 -3.86 15.11 -18.76
N LYS A 348 -4.23 15.12 -17.49
CA LYS A 348 -5.41 15.82 -16.95
C LYS A 348 -5.12 17.24 -16.47
N GLY A 349 -3.92 17.77 -16.71
CA GLY A 349 -3.56 19.16 -16.45
C GLY A 349 -2.84 19.40 -15.11
N TYR A 350 -2.32 18.35 -14.46
CA TYR A 350 -1.49 18.52 -13.26
C TYR A 350 -0.09 19.01 -13.65
N THR A 351 0.48 19.91 -12.85
CA THR A 351 1.84 20.43 -13.04
C THR A 351 2.77 19.93 -11.95
N ILE A 352 3.87 19.28 -12.33
CA ILE A 352 4.91 18.90 -11.37
C ILE A 352 5.68 20.15 -10.96
N MET A 353 5.64 20.47 -9.66
CA MET A 353 6.35 21.60 -9.08
C MET A 353 7.78 21.22 -8.67
N LYS A 354 7.96 20.01 -8.14
CA LYS A 354 9.26 19.51 -7.65
C LYS A 354 9.28 17.99 -7.61
N ILE A 355 10.39 17.38 -8.01
CA ILE A 355 10.67 15.96 -7.82
C ILE A 355 11.65 15.84 -6.64
N TYR A 356 11.32 15.01 -5.66
CA TYR A 356 12.17 14.79 -4.49
C TYR A 356 13.02 13.52 -4.64
N GLU A 357 12.44 12.44 -5.17
CA GLU A 357 13.12 11.15 -5.33
C GLU A 357 12.30 10.23 -6.25
N VAL A 358 12.98 9.41 -7.05
CA VAL A 358 12.37 8.45 -7.97
C VAL A 358 12.99 7.07 -7.77
N TYR A 359 12.14 6.05 -7.65
CA TYR A 359 12.55 4.65 -7.69
C TYR A 359 12.17 4.11 -9.06
N HIS A 360 13.16 4.02 -9.94
CA HIS A 360 12.98 3.60 -11.32
C HIS A 360 13.34 2.13 -11.52
N PHE A 361 12.47 1.35 -12.15
CA PHE A 361 12.73 -0.01 -12.57
C PHE A 361 13.02 -0.02 -14.07
N ASP A 362 14.22 -0.47 -14.44
CA ASP A 362 14.60 -0.64 -15.85
C ASP A 362 13.74 -1.75 -16.49
N ASP A 363 13.49 -2.81 -15.72
CA ASP A 363 12.77 -3.99 -16.17
C ASP A 363 11.31 -3.99 -15.72
N SER A 364 10.49 -4.57 -16.58
CA SER A 364 9.06 -4.72 -16.33
C SER A 364 8.50 -5.90 -17.10
N THR A 365 7.34 -6.39 -16.70
CA THR A 365 6.61 -7.42 -17.43
C THR A 365 5.18 -6.98 -17.73
N LEU A 366 4.69 -7.41 -18.88
CA LEU A 366 3.33 -7.20 -19.37
C LEU A 366 2.89 -8.50 -20.05
N TYR A 367 1.63 -8.88 -19.88
CA TYR A 367 1.05 -10.00 -20.62
C TYR A 367 0.81 -9.59 -22.07
N ASP A 368 1.22 -10.43 -23.01
CA ASP A 368 0.91 -10.29 -24.42
C ASP A 368 -0.36 -11.10 -24.75
N PRO A 369 -1.50 -10.45 -25.07
CA PRO A 369 -2.74 -11.14 -25.41
C PRO A 369 -2.69 -11.92 -26.73
N ILE A 370 -1.81 -11.53 -27.66
CA ILE A 370 -1.67 -12.18 -28.98
C ILE A 370 -0.86 -13.46 -28.82
N ALA A 371 0.34 -13.36 -28.24
CA ALA A 371 1.19 -14.52 -27.98
C ALA A 371 0.69 -15.39 -26.81
N LYS A 372 -0.24 -14.87 -26.00
CA LYS A 372 -0.79 -15.46 -24.78
C LYS A 372 0.30 -15.87 -23.77
N LYS A 373 1.36 -15.06 -23.66
CA LYS A 373 2.54 -15.30 -22.83
C LYS A 373 2.95 -14.06 -22.06
N GLY A 374 3.78 -14.24 -21.03
CA GLY A 374 4.29 -13.15 -20.19
C GLY A 374 3.33 -12.76 -19.07
N GLY A 375 3.66 -11.66 -18.39
CA GLY A 375 2.95 -11.17 -17.20
C GLY A 375 3.32 -11.93 -15.92
N LEU A 376 3.46 -11.19 -14.82
CA LEU A 376 3.94 -11.72 -13.54
C LEU A 376 2.96 -12.67 -12.87
N PHE A 377 1.65 -12.41 -13.01
CA PHE A 377 0.59 -13.14 -12.32
C PHE A 377 -0.28 -13.97 -13.27
N THR A 378 0.02 -13.99 -14.56
CA THR A 378 -0.82 -14.57 -15.61
C THR A 378 -1.16 -16.03 -15.33
N GLU A 379 -0.16 -16.88 -15.09
CA GLU A 379 -0.38 -18.31 -14.85
C GLU A 379 -1.19 -18.57 -13.57
N TYR A 380 -0.93 -17.79 -12.52
CA TYR A 380 -1.70 -17.85 -11.27
C TYR A 380 -3.16 -17.46 -11.49
N VAL A 381 -3.41 -16.34 -12.18
CA VAL A 381 -4.76 -15.88 -12.50
C VAL A 381 -5.46 -16.91 -13.38
N ASN A 382 -4.82 -17.41 -14.43
CA ASN A 382 -5.40 -18.39 -15.35
C ASN A 382 -5.82 -19.67 -14.62
N MET A 383 -4.98 -20.20 -13.72
CA MET A 383 -5.31 -21.42 -12.97
C MET A 383 -6.56 -21.23 -12.09
N PHE A 384 -6.60 -20.19 -11.25
CA PHE A 384 -7.73 -20.00 -10.35
C PHE A 384 -8.97 -19.48 -11.04
N LEU A 385 -8.82 -18.78 -12.17
CA LEU A 385 -9.92 -18.35 -13.02
C LEU A 385 -10.55 -19.55 -13.74
N LYS A 386 -9.75 -20.51 -14.25
CA LYS A 386 -10.23 -21.80 -14.75
C LYS A 386 -11.07 -22.53 -13.70
N ILE A 387 -10.52 -22.72 -12.49
CA ILE A 387 -11.22 -23.40 -11.39
C ILE A 387 -12.54 -22.69 -11.04
N LYS A 388 -12.53 -21.35 -10.93
CA LYS A 388 -13.72 -20.56 -10.65
C LYS A 388 -14.77 -20.76 -11.73
N GLN A 389 -14.36 -20.75 -13.00
CA GLN A 389 -15.29 -20.79 -14.12
C GLN A 389 -15.89 -22.18 -14.32
N GLU A 390 -15.09 -23.24 -14.28
CA GLU A 390 -15.57 -24.63 -14.33
C GLU A 390 -16.52 -24.92 -13.16
N ALA A 391 -16.22 -24.43 -11.96
CA ALA A 391 -17.08 -24.58 -10.80
C ALA A 391 -18.34 -23.69 -10.82
N SER A 392 -18.48 -22.76 -11.76
CA SER A 392 -19.69 -21.94 -11.89
C SER A 392 -20.81 -22.67 -12.64
N GLY A 393 -20.47 -23.69 -13.44
CA GLY A 393 -21.39 -24.27 -14.41
C GLY A 393 -21.50 -23.42 -15.69
N PHE A 394 -22.25 -23.92 -16.67
CA PHE A 394 -22.53 -23.16 -17.88
C PHE A 394 -23.44 -21.96 -17.58
N PRO A 395 -23.29 -20.83 -18.30
CA PRO A 395 -24.23 -19.72 -18.25
C PRO A 395 -25.66 -20.18 -18.55
N ALA A 396 -26.66 -19.48 -18.01
CA ALA A 396 -28.07 -19.79 -18.26
C ALA A 396 -28.45 -19.69 -19.74
N GLU A 397 -27.73 -18.85 -20.49
CA GLU A 397 -27.90 -18.65 -21.93
C GLU A 397 -27.31 -19.78 -22.79
N CYS A 398 -26.57 -20.74 -22.21
CA CYS A 398 -25.97 -21.86 -22.93
C CYS A 398 -26.78 -23.14 -22.71
N GLU A 399 -27.90 -23.26 -23.42
CA GLU A 399 -28.80 -24.43 -23.30
C GLU A 399 -28.40 -25.54 -24.29
N SER A 400 -28.03 -25.17 -25.51
CA SER A 400 -27.63 -26.09 -26.58
C SER A 400 -26.17 -26.56 -26.44
N GLU A 401 -25.85 -27.68 -27.09
CA GLU A 401 -24.47 -28.19 -27.11
C GLU A 401 -23.53 -27.27 -27.91
N GLU A 402 -24.05 -26.66 -28.96
CA GLU A 402 -23.33 -25.69 -29.78
C GLU A 402 -22.95 -24.44 -28.95
N GLU A 403 -23.86 -23.91 -28.14
CA GLU A 403 -23.59 -22.76 -27.27
C GLU A 403 -22.56 -23.08 -26.18
N LYS A 404 -22.61 -24.29 -25.61
CA LYS A 404 -21.62 -24.74 -24.62
C LYS A 404 -20.22 -24.85 -25.21
N LEU A 405 -20.10 -25.40 -26.43
CA LEU A 405 -18.82 -25.50 -27.13
C LEU A 405 -18.31 -24.12 -27.55
N GLU A 406 -19.21 -23.24 -28.01
CA GLU A 406 -18.89 -21.86 -28.35
C GLU A 406 -18.39 -21.08 -27.13
N TYR A 407 -19.05 -21.25 -25.98
CA TYR A 407 -18.62 -20.66 -24.72
C TYR A 407 -17.18 -21.06 -24.34
N ILE A 408 -16.83 -22.35 -24.46
CA ILE A 408 -15.45 -22.84 -24.23
C ILE A 408 -14.47 -22.22 -25.23
N ARG A 409 -14.86 -22.17 -26.51
CA ARG A 409 -14.03 -21.58 -27.59
C ARG A 409 -13.76 -20.09 -27.33
N GLN A 410 -14.79 -19.32 -26.99
CA GLN A 410 -14.66 -17.90 -26.67
C GLN A 410 -13.76 -17.67 -25.46
N TYR A 411 -13.88 -18.51 -24.42
CA TYR A 411 -13.01 -18.42 -23.25
C TYR A 411 -11.54 -18.69 -23.61
N ARG A 412 -11.27 -19.69 -24.45
CA ARG A 412 -9.92 -19.94 -24.95
C ARG A 412 -9.39 -18.80 -25.82
N LEU A 413 -10.24 -18.25 -26.71
CA LEU A 413 -9.85 -17.16 -27.61
C LEU A 413 -9.49 -15.90 -26.83
N LYS A 414 -10.38 -15.47 -25.92
CA LYS A 414 -10.28 -14.19 -25.20
C LYS A 414 -9.38 -14.24 -23.97
N GLU A 415 -9.47 -15.30 -23.18
CA GLU A 415 -8.70 -15.43 -21.93
C GLU A 415 -7.45 -16.29 -22.08
N GLY A 416 -7.32 -17.08 -23.15
CA GLY A 416 -6.22 -18.04 -23.28
C GLY A 416 -6.31 -19.20 -22.29
N ILE A 417 -7.51 -19.53 -21.82
CA ILE A 417 -7.76 -20.58 -20.83
C ILE A 417 -8.59 -21.70 -21.46
N ASP A 418 -8.06 -22.92 -21.43
CA ASP A 418 -8.75 -24.12 -21.86
C ASP A 418 -9.64 -24.67 -20.74
N LEU A 419 -10.95 -24.45 -20.86
CA LEU A 419 -11.96 -25.05 -19.99
C LEU A 419 -12.23 -26.50 -20.43
N GLU A 420 -12.39 -27.39 -19.46
CA GLU A 420 -12.68 -28.80 -19.73
C GLU A 420 -14.18 -29.05 -19.62
N TYR A 421 -14.83 -29.39 -20.74
CA TYR A 421 -16.29 -29.58 -20.83
C TYR A 421 -16.86 -30.40 -19.65
N HIS A 422 -16.26 -31.56 -19.34
CA HIS A 422 -16.73 -32.46 -18.30
C HIS A 422 -16.51 -31.96 -16.85
N LYS A 423 -15.67 -30.95 -16.66
CA LYS A 423 -15.44 -30.32 -15.35
C LYS A 423 -16.33 -29.12 -15.09
N ILE A 424 -17.02 -28.61 -16.11
CA ILE A 424 -17.95 -27.48 -15.98
C ILE A 424 -19.21 -27.96 -15.26
N LYS A 425 -19.21 -27.84 -13.94
CA LYS A 425 -20.30 -28.25 -13.06
C LYS A 425 -20.42 -27.30 -11.87
N ALA A 426 -21.64 -26.86 -11.60
CA ALA A 426 -21.93 -25.97 -10.48
C ALA A 426 -21.45 -26.58 -9.14
N ASN A 427 -20.43 -25.95 -8.54
CA ASN A 427 -19.87 -26.31 -7.25
C ASN A 427 -19.58 -25.02 -6.45
N LYS A 428 -20.52 -24.65 -5.58
CA LYS A 428 -20.44 -23.41 -4.80
C LYS A 428 -19.18 -23.32 -3.93
N GLY A 429 -18.73 -24.44 -3.34
CA GLY A 429 -17.55 -24.48 -2.48
C GLY A 429 -16.26 -24.23 -3.26
N LEU A 430 -16.06 -24.98 -4.35
CA LEU A 430 -14.89 -24.85 -5.20
C LEU A 430 -14.83 -23.49 -5.91
N ARG A 431 -15.98 -22.99 -6.36
CA ARG A 431 -16.10 -21.65 -6.93
C ARG A 431 -15.69 -20.57 -5.93
N ASN A 432 -16.10 -20.70 -4.67
CA ASN A 432 -15.72 -19.75 -3.62
C ASN A 432 -14.21 -19.80 -3.34
N LEU A 433 -13.62 -21.00 -3.30
CA LEU A 433 -12.17 -21.17 -3.17
C LEU A 433 -11.41 -20.47 -4.30
N GLY A 434 -11.79 -20.72 -5.56
CA GLY A 434 -11.19 -20.06 -6.72
C GLY A 434 -11.30 -18.53 -6.64
N LYS A 435 -12.49 -18.01 -6.28
CA LYS A 435 -12.72 -16.57 -6.09
C LYS A 435 -11.84 -15.98 -4.98
N ILE A 436 -11.71 -16.66 -3.84
CA ILE A 436 -10.89 -16.19 -2.72
C ILE A 436 -9.41 -16.12 -3.11
N CYS A 437 -8.89 -17.15 -3.79
CA CYS A 437 -7.52 -17.16 -4.28
C CYS A 437 -7.24 -16.01 -5.25
N LEU A 438 -8.14 -15.75 -6.20
CA LEU A 438 -8.03 -14.63 -7.13
C LEU A 438 -8.01 -13.27 -6.44
N ASN A 439 -8.94 -13.02 -5.51
CA ASN A 439 -9.14 -11.70 -4.93
C ASN A 439 -8.21 -11.38 -3.75
N SER A 440 -7.81 -12.38 -2.97
CA SER A 440 -7.07 -12.18 -1.71
C SER A 440 -5.55 -12.22 -1.89
N PHE A 441 -5.07 -12.81 -3.00
CA PHE A 441 -3.66 -13.11 -3.20
C PHE A 441 -2.79 -11.84 -3.25
N TRP A 442 -3.13 -10.88 -4.11
CA TRP A 442 -2.35 -9.66 -4.25
C TRP A 442 -2.28 -8.86 -2.93
N GLY A 443 -3.35 -8.90 -2.12
CA GLY A 443 -3.42 -8.22 -0.83
C GLY A 443 -2.37 -8.70 0.17
N LYS A 444 -1.83 -9.92 -0.02
CA LYS A 444 -0.69 -10.41 0.79
C LYS A 444 0.59 -9.65 0.51
N PHE A 445 0.82 -9.16 -0.71
CA PHE A 445 1.99 -8.32 -1.00
C PHE A 445 1.94 -6.96 -0.27
N GLY A 446 0.74 -6.46 0.00
CA GLY A 446 0.50 -5.22 0.76
C GLY A 446 0.35 -5.41 2.27
N GLN A 447 0.60 -6.61 2.81
CA GLN A 447 0.45 -6.88 4.24
C GLN A 447 1.38 -5.95 5.06
N ARG A 448 0.92 -5.49 6.23
CA ARG A 448 1.78 -4.74 7.15
C ARG A 448 2.77 -5.71 7.80
N ILE A 449 4.06 -5.36 7.76
CA ILE A 449 5.13 -6.17 8.37
C ILE A 449 5.03 -6.09 9.90
N ARG A 450 4.84 -4.86 10.43
CA ARG A 450 4.64 -4.63 11.86
C ARG A 450 3.20 -4.91 12.27
N LEU A 451 2.98 -6.06 12.93
CA LEU A 451 1.72 -6.44 13.55
C LEU A 451 1.94 -6.70 15.03
N LYS A 452 0.90 -6.45 15.84
CA LYS A 452 0.91 -6.81 17.25
C LYS A 452 1.03 -8.32 17.38
N GLN A 453 2.06 -8.78 18.09
CA GLN A 453 2.27 -10.18 18.40
C GLN A 453 1.59 -10.52 19.73
N SER A 454 1.25 -11.80 19.88
CA SER A 454 0.71 -12.33 21.13
C SER A 454 1.36 -13.68 21.41
N LYS A 455 2.03 -13.78 22.56
CA LYS A 455 2.63 -15.02 23.04
C LYS A 455 1.93 -15.47 24.31
N PHE A 456 1.56 -16.74 24.39
CA PHE A 456 1.08 -17.36 25.62
C PHE A 456 2.28 -18.03 26.28
N ILE A 457 2.46 -17.78 27.57
CA ILE A 457 3.60 -18.21 28.36
C ILE A 457 3.04 -18.91 29.59
N HIS A 458 3.39 -20.18 29.77
CA HIS A 458 3.05 -20.93 30.97
C HIS A 458 4.01 -20.57 32.12
N GLU A 459 3.61 -20.74 33.38
CA GLU A 459 4.46 -20.45 34.55
C GLU A 459 5.82 -21.18 34.50
N SER A 460 5.82 -22.42 33.99
CA SER A 460 7.06 -23.21 33.76
C SER A 460 8.02 -22.58 32.74
N GLU A 461 7.58 -21.57 32.00
CA GLU A 461 8.35 -20.83 31.00
C GLU A 461 8.61 -19.38 31.44
N ALA A 462 8.60 -19.08 32.74
CA ALA A 462 8.82 -17.73 33.27
C ALA A 462 10.11 -17.08 32.72
N GLU A 463 11.16 -17.86 32.46
CA GLU A 463 12.38 -17.37 31.80
C GLU A 463 12.09 -16.73 30.42
N ASN A 464 11.18 -17.30 29.64
CA ASN A 464 10.76 -16.75 28.34
C ASN A 464 10.02 -15.41 28.48
N LEU A 465 9.32 -15.19 29.60
CA LEU A 465 8.69 -13.90 29.92
C LEU A 465 9.76 -12.85 30.15
N PHE A 466 10.69 -13.08 31.08
CA PHE A 466 11.76 -12.13 31.39
C PHE A 466 12.63 -11.84 30.18
N LYS A 467 13.05 -12.88 29.43
CA LYS A 467 13.76 -12.73 28.15
C LYS A 467 13.01 -11.85 27.15
N THR A 468 11.68 -11.86 27.15
CA THR A 468 10.89 -11.04 26.22
C THR A 468 10.73 -9.61 26.74
N LEU A 469 10.56 -9.41 28.05
CA LEU A 469 10.45 -8.09 28.68
C LEU A 469 11.75 -7.28 28.62
N THR A 470 12.90 -7.96 28.70
CA THR A 470 14.22 -7.33 28.65
C THR A 470 14.79 -7.25 27.24
N ASP A 471 14.09 -7.77 26.22
CA ASP A 471 14.55 -7.69 24.82
C ASP A 471 14.17 -6.32 24.23
N PRO A 472 15.10 -5.38 24.05
CA PRO A 472 14.81 -4.06 23.52
C PRO A 472 14.53 -4.07 22.01
N ARG A 473 14.58 -5.23 21.34
CA ARG A 473 13.99 -5.39 20.00
C ARG A 473 12.47 -5.49 20.06
N LYS A 474 11.88 -5.54 21.25
CA LYS A 474 10.45 -5.69 21.48
C LYS A 474 9.91 -4.53 22.31
N GLU A 475 8.89 -3.88 21.78
CA GLU A 475 8.10 -2.90 22.50
C GLU A 475 6.93 -3.62 23.17
N ILE A 476 7.00 -3.79 24.49
CA ILE A 476 5.92 -4.41 25.27
C ILE A 476 4.68 -3.50 25.24
N TYR A 477 3.55 -4.08 24.83
CA TYR A 477 2.28 -3.36 24.74
C TYR A 477 1.44 -3.58 26.00
N ASP A 478 1.19 -4.84 26.37
CA ASP A 478 0.36 -5.19 27.53
C ASP A 478 0.59 -6.67 27.91
N PHE A 479 0.16 -7.06 29.11
CA PHE A 479 0.06 -8.47 29.50
C PHE A 479 -1.28 -8.79 30.17
N HIS A 480 -1.73 -10.02 30.01
CA HIS A 480 -3.02 -10.48 30.53
C HIS A 480 -2.85 -11.85 31.17
N ILE A 481 -3.26 -11.97 32.43
CA ILE A 481 -3.38 -13.28 33.09
C ILE A 481 -4.65 -13.94 32.53
N VAL A 482 -4.47 -15.00 31.74
CA VAL A 482 -5.57 -15.67 31.04
C VAL A 482 -6.08 -16.86 31.86
N ALA A 483 -5.18 -17.54 32.55
CA ALA A 483 -5.46 -18.61 33.51
C ALA A 483 -4.51 -18.49 34.71
N LYS A 484 -4.65 -19.36 35.71
CA LYS A 484 -3.82 -19.36 36.92
C LYS A 484 -2.32 -19.46 36.60
N ASP A 485 -2.01 -20.20 35.54
CA ASP A 485 -0.69 -20.66 35.11
C ASP A 485 -0.30 -20.15 33.72
N ILE A 486 -1.15 -19.36 33.04
CA ILE A 486 -0.91 -18.87 31.68
C ILE A 486 -1.04 -17.34 31.62
N LEU A 487 0.04 -16.71 31.19
CA LEU A 487 0.11 -15.29 30.87
C LEU A 487 0.16 -15.09 29.36
N GLN A 488 -0.66 -14.17 28.86
CA GLN A 488 -0.54 -13.67 27.50
C GLN A 488 0.25 -12.36 27.50
N LEU A 489 1.34 -12.33 26.75
CA LEU A 489 2.15 -11.13 26.52
C LEU A 489 1.86 -10.60 25.11
N GLU A 490 1.50 -9.31 25.02
CA GLU A 490 1.32 -8.59 23.77
C GLU A 490 2.48 -7.61 23.57
N TYR A 491 3.12 -7.66 22.41
CA TYR A 491 4.26 -6.81 22.07
C TYR A 491 4.30 -6.49 20.57
N TYR A 492 5.06 -5.47 20.21
CA TYR A 492 5.45 -5.20 18.84
C TYR A 492 6.95 -5.44 18.69
N ASP A 493 7.38 -5.93 17.55
CA ASP A 493 8.78 -5.84 17.20
C ASP A 493 9.11 -4.36 16.89
N ASP A 494 10.24 -3.90 17.40
CA ASP A 494 10.77 -2.56 17.15
C ASP A 494 11.10 -2.44 15.65
N PRO A 495 10.60 -1.40 14.95
CA PRO A 495 10.85 -1.20 13.52
C PRO A 495 12.33 -1.24 13.14
N LEU A 496 13.21 -0.71 14.00
CA LEU A 496 14.65 -0.65 13.77
C LEU A 496 15.29 -2.02 13.78
N PHE A 497 14.61 -3.02 14.36
CA PHE A 497 15.11 -4.38 14.53
C PHE A 497 14.42 -5.43 13.63
N LEU A 498 13.55 -5.00 12.70
CA LEU A 498 12.82 -5.89 11.79
C LEU A 498 13.72 -6.46 10.67
N PRO A 499 13.75 -7.79 10.47
CA PRO A 499 14.40 -8.38 9.31
C PRO A 499 13.65 -8.05 8.02
N ASN A 500 14.35 -8.16 6.88
CA ASN A 500 13.72 -8.04 5.56
C ASN A 500 12.63 -9.12 5.39
N ASP A 501 11.44 -8.71 4.95
CA ASP A 501 10.34 -9.63 4.70
C ASP A 501 10.32 -10.07 3.23
N ILE A 502 10.50 -11.37 3.03
CA ILE A 502 10.45 -12.00 1.69
C ILE A 502 9.02 -12.34 1.25
N LYS A 503 8.02 -12.12 2.10
CA LYS A 503 6.61 -12.50 1.86
C LYS A 503 5.75 -11.36 1.34
N THR A 504 6.23 -10.12 1.42
CA THR A 504 5.54 -8.91 0.96
C THR A 504 6.32 -8.22 -0.15
N ASN A 505 5.63 -7.44 -0.97
CA ASN A 505 6.25 -6.58 -1.97
C ASN A 505 5.33 -5.40 -2.23
N ILE A 506 5.66 -4.27 -1.62
CA ILE A 506 4.77 -3.11 -1.62
C ILE A 506 4.67 -2.44 -3.00
N PHE A 507 5.68 -2.58 -3.87
CA PHE A 507 5.61 -2.08 -5.23
C PHE A 507 4.50 -2.80 -6.00
N LEU A 508 4.48 -4.13 -5.98
CA LEU A 508 3.44 -4.91 -6.67
C LEU A 508 2.04 -4.58 -6.14
N ALA A 509 1.86 -4.49 -4.82
CA ALA A 509 0.57 -4.11 -4.24
C ALA A 509 0.12 -2.69 -4.64
N SER A 510 1.06 -1.75 -4.72
CA SER A 510 0.80 -0.37 -5.16
C SER A 510 0.41 -0.33 -6.63
N PHE A 511 1.10 -1.08 -7.50
CA PHE A 511 0.77 -1.20 -8.91
C PHE A 511 -0.59 -1.88 -9.13
N THR A 512 -0.91 -2.97 -8.43
CA THR A 512 -2.23 -3.63 -8.54
C THR A 512 -3.37 -2.68 -8.22
N THR A 513 -3.27 -1.95 -7.10
CA THR A 513 -4.33 -1.00 -6.70
C THR A 513 -4.37 0.24 -7.59
N MET A 514 -3.22 0.72 -8.04
CA MET A 514 -3.15 1.84 -8.97
C MET A 514 -3.80 1.51 -10.31
N TRP A 515 -3.47 0.36 -10.93
CA TRP A 515 -4.10 -0.06 -12.18
C TRP A 515 -5.61 -0.24 -12.03
N ALA A 516 -6.08 -0.75 -10.88
CA ALA A 516 -7.52 -0.84 -10.61
C ALA A 516 -8.17 0.55 -10.53
N ARG A 517 -7.51 1.52 -9.88
CA ARG A 517 -8.00 2.91 -9.83
C ARG A 517 -8.02 3.55 -11.22
N LEU A 518 -6.99 3.33 -12.04
CA LEU A 518 -6.91 3.86 -13.40
C LEU A 518 -8.00 3.26 -14.29
N ARG A 519 -8.23 1.95 -14.19
CA ARG A 519 -9.29 1.26 -14.94
C ARG A 519 -10.68 1.78 -14.59
N LEU A 520 -10.96 2.02 -13.31
CA LEU A 520 -12.20 2.69 -12.92
C LEU A 520 -12.22 4.15 -13.41
N TYR A 521 -11.09 4.86 -13.37
CA TYR A 521 -11.00 6.24 -13.83
C TYR A 521 -11.38 6.37 -15.32
N GLU A 522 -10.94 5.44 -16.18
CA GLU A 522 -11.33 5.43 -17.61
C GLU A 522 -12.86 5.52 -17.78
N ILE A 523 -13.62 4.78 -16.98
CA ILE A 523 -15.08 4.79 -17.01
C ILE A 523 -15.63 6.11 -16.46
N LEU A 524 -15.07 6.61 -15.35
CA LEU A 524 -15.48 7.89 -14.77
C LEU A 524 -15.21 9.08 -15.71
N ASP A 525 -14.15 8.99 -16.51
CA ASP A 525 -13.74 10.03 -17.45
C ASP A 525 -14.68 10.09 -18.66
N VAL A 526 -15.18 8.94 -19.12
CA VAL A 526 -16.20 8.87 -20.18
C VAL A 526 -17.56 9.35 -19.67
N LEU A 527 -17.95 8.97 -18.46
CA LEU A 527 -19.26 9.30 -17.89
C LEU A 527 -19.34 10.72 -17.28
N ASP A 528 -18.20 11.31 -16.92
CA ASP A 528 -18.06 12.64 -16.30
C ASP A 528 -19.17 12.97 -15.27
N ARG A 529 -20.10 13.87 -15.60
CA ARG A 529 -21.18 14.37 -14.72
C ARG A 529 -22.36 13.42 -14.54
N ASP A 530 -22.45 12.37 -15.36
CA ASP A 530 -23.51 11.36 -15.27
C ASP A 530 -23.27 10.36 -14.15
N VAL A 531 -22.05 10.31 -13.61
CA VAL A 531 -21.71 9.48 -12.46
C VAL A 531 -22.50 9.93 -11.22
N LEU A 532 -23.22 8.99 -10.60
CA LEU A 532 -23.90 9.17 -9.32
C LEU A 532 -23.06 8.65 -8.15
N TYR A 533 -22.43 7.49 -8.32
CA TYR A 533 -21.65 6.81 -7.29
C TYR A 533 -20.62 5.85 -7.89
N TYR A 534 -19.52 5.61 -7.17
CA TYR A 534 -18.57 4.56 -7.50
C TYR A 534 -17.95 3.94 -6.24
N ASP A 535 -17.66 2.63 -6.27
CA ASP A 535 -16.92 1.93 -5.22
C ASP A 535 -16.03 0.83 -5.80
N THR A 536 -14.74 1.12 -5.90
CA THR A 536 -13.63 0.23 -6.27
C THR A 536 -13.74 -0.37 -7.66
N ASP A 537 -14.73 -1.23 -7.89
CA ASP A 537 -15.04 -2.00 -9.08
C ASP A 537 -16.44 -1.72 -9.64
N SER A 538 -17.25 -0.93 -8.94
CA SER A 538 -18.61 -0.57 -9.37
C SER A 538 -18.79 0.91 -9.70
N VAL A 539 -19.72 1.19 -10.62
CA VAL A 539 -20.21 2.53 -10.95
C VAL A 539 -21.73 2.53 -11.10
N ILE A 540 -22.38 3.57 -10.56
CA ILE A 540 -23.79 3.88 -10.76
C ILE A 540 -23.86 5.22 -11.46
N PHE A 541 -24.57 5.28 -12.59
CA PHE A 541 -24.61 6.46 -13.44
C PHE A 541 -25.97 6.64 -14.11
N ARG A 542 -26.25 7.87 -14.50
CA ARG A 542 -27.40 8.24 -15.31
C ARG A 542 -27.16 7.87 -16.77
N CYS A 543 -28.19 7.36 -17.43
CA CYS A 543 -28.16 6.98 -18.83
C CYS A 543 -29.39 7.53 -19.54
N ASP A 544 -29.17 8.33 -20.58
CA ASP A 544 -30.19 8.99 -21.42
C ASP A 544 -30.44 8.26 -22.75
N GLY A 545 -29.75 7.13 -23.02
CA GLY A 545 -29.92 6.30 -24.21
C GLY A 545 -28.78 5.29 -24.44
N SER A 546 -28.83 4.51 -25.53
CA SER A 546 -27.83 3.44 -25.80
C SER A 546 -26.41 3.96 -26.05
N SER A 547 -26.27 5.18 -26.57
CA SER A 547 -24.98 5.73 -26.99
C SER A 547 -23.94 5.86 -25.88
N THR A 548 -24.38 5.99 -24.62
CA THR A 548 -23.50 6.02 -23.45
C THR A 548 -22.97 4.62 -23.13
N LEU A 549 -23.81 3.59 -23.27
CA LEU A 549 -23.43 2.19 -23.02
C LEU A 549 -22.48 1.65 -24.09
N GLU A 550 -22.61 2.09 -25.34
CA GLU A 550 -21.74 1.70 -26.46
C GLU A 550 -20.27 2.11 -26.25
N LYS A 551 -20.01 3.13 -25.42
CA LYS A 551 -18.66 3.59 -25.08
C LYS A 551 -18.03 2.79 -23.94
N LEU A 552 -18.78 1.92 -23.28
CA LEU A 552 -18.34 1.16 -22.12
C LEU A 552 -17.97 -0.28 -22.52
N PRO A 553 -16.93 -0.86 -21.91
CA PRO A 553 -16.52 -2.24 -22.18
C PRO A 553 -17.47 -3.23 -21.49
N ILE A 554 -18.70 -3.37 -22.00
CA ILE A 554 -19.73 -4.24 -21.44
C ILE A 554 -19.52 -5.67 -21.92
N GLY A 555 -19.58 -6.62 -20.99
CA GLY A 555 -19.44 -8.05 -21.31
C GLY A 555 -19.17 -8.90 -20.07
N ASN A 556 -19.08 -10.21 -20.29
CA ASN A 556 -19.01 -11.23 -19.22
C ASN A 556 -17.57 -11.70 -18.91
N PHE A 557 -16.57 -11.13 -19.58
CA PHE A 557 -15.17 -11.57 -19.46
C PHE A 557 -14.37 -10.71 -18.49
N LEU A 558 -13.11 -11.08 -18.28
CA LEU A 558 -12.29 -10.46 -17.25
C LEU A 558 -12.08 -8.97 -17.53
N GLY A 559 -12.44 -8.10 -16.57
CA GLY A 559 -12.27 -6.64 -16.68
C GLY A 559 -13.31 -5.93 -17.55
N GLU A 560 -14.39 -6.61 -17.92
CA GLU A 560 -15.59 -6.02 -18.54
C GLU A 560 -16.65 -5.69 -17.49
N LEU A 561 -17.58 -4.81 -17.86
CA LEU A 561 -18.67 -4.33 -17.02
C LEU A 561 -19.92 -5.20 -17.21
N THR A 562 -20.46 -5.73 -16.12
CA THR A 562 -21.73 -6.46 -16.07
C THR A 562 -22.76 -5.64 -15.31
N ASN A 563 -24.01 -5.64 -15.80
CA ASN A 563 -25.12 -4.97 -15.11
C ASN A 563 -25.50 -5.78 -13.86
N GLU A 564 -25.58 -5.10 -12.71
CA GLU A 564 -25.99 -5.68 -11.42
C GLU A 564 -27.52 -5.65 -11.24
N VAL A 565 -28.23 -4.93 -12.11
CA VAL A 565 -29.69 -4.88 -12.15
C VAL A 565 -30.19 -5.87 -13.20
N ASP A 566 -31.32 -6.52 -12.92
CA ASP A 566 -31.98 -7.43 -13.85
C ASP A 566 -32.24 -6.73 -15.19
N SER A 567 -32.03 -7.43 -16.30
CA SER A 567 -32.09 -6.85 -17.66
C SER A 567 -33.45 -6.26 -18.04
N GLN A 568 -34.52 -6.64 -17.32
CA GLN A 568 -35.88 -6.14 -17.50
C GLN A 568 -36.24 -5.00 -16.54
N ASP A 569 -35.30 -4.56 -15.70
CA ASP A 569 -35.50 -3.53 -14.69
C ASP A 569 -34.41 -2.45 -14.79
N HIS A 570 -34.66 -1.31 -14.18
CA HIS A 570 -33.68 -0.23 -14.09
C HIS A 570 -33.91 0.59 -12.84
N ILE A 571 -32.87 1.31 -12.39
CA ILE A 571 -33.00 2.16 -11.21
C ILE A 571 -33.71 3.47 -11.62
N VAL A 572 -34.68 3.90 -10.81
CA VAL A 572 -35.46 5.13 -11.02
C VAL A 572 -35.21 6.18 -9.93
N LEU A 573 -34.70 5.74 -8.77
CA LEU A 573 -34.39 6.63 -7.66
C LEU A 573 -33.13 6.14 -6.97
N PHE A 574 -32.19 7.05 -6.77
CA PHE A 574 -30.93 6.81 -6.08
C PHE A 574 -30.75 7.84 -4.96
N CYS A 575 -30.24 7.39 -3.81
CA CYS A 575 -29.79 8.27 -2.75
C CYS A 575 -28.54 7.73 -2.05
N SER A 576 -27.67 8.63 -1.59
CA SER A 576 -26.47 8.25 -0.86
C SER A 576 -26.17 9.24 0.26
N GLY A 577 -26.03 8.70 1.47
CA GLY A 577 -25.50 9.45 2.61
C GLY A 577 -23.97 9.48 2.65
N GLY A 578 -23.30 8.94 1.62
CA GLY A 578 -21.85 8.95 1.45
C GLY A 578 -21.24 7.60 1.05
N PRO A 579 -19.90 7.50 1.09
CA PRO A 579 -19.18 6.29 0.72
C PRO A 579 -19.68 5.06 1.47
N LYS A 580 -20.09 4.02 0.74
CA LYS A 580 -20.63 2.75 1.27
C LYS A 580 -21.90 2.93 2.12
N ASN A 581 -22.67 3.97 1.81
CA ASN A 581 -23.95 4.34 2.42
C ASN A 581 -24.89 4.83 1.32
N TYR A 582 -25.61 3.92 0.66
CA TYR A 582 -26.50 4.24 -0.45
C TYR A 582 -27.75 3.37 -0.43
N ALA A 583 -28.78 3.85 -1.11
CA ALA A 583 -30.00 3.10 -1.37
C ALA A 583 -30.55 3.47 -2.75
N TYR A 584 -31.26 2.53 -3.38
CA TYR A 584 -31.93 2.75 -4.64
C TYR A 584 -33.26 2.03 -4.70
N ARG A 585 -34.13 2.53 -5.60
CA ARG A 585 -35.38 1.89 -5.99
C ARG A 585 -35.38 1.65 -7.49
N THR A 586 -35.81 0.47 -7.89
CA THR A 586 -35.98 0.09 -9.30
C THR A 586 -37.38 0.38 -9.82
N ASN A 587 -37.56 0.33 -11.14
CA ASN A 587 -38.83 0.57 -11.81
C ASN A 587 -39.88 -0.49 -11.41
N LEU A 588 -39.47 -1.75 -11.22
CA LEU A 588 -40.34 -2.81 -10.72
C LEU A 588 -40.60 -2.74 -9.20
N GLY A 589 -40.11 -1.70 -8.52
CA GLY A 589 -40.38 -1.43 -7.11
C GLY A 589 -39.44 -2.10 -6.11
N LYS A 590 -38.37 -2.77 -6.57
CA LYS A 590 -37.34 -3.34 -5.68
C LYS A 590 -36.59 -2.20 -5.00
N GLU A 591 -36.51 -2.24 -3.68
CA GLU A 591 -35.69 -1.32 -2.89
C GLU A 591 -34.47 -2.04 -2.32
N GLU A 592 -33.31 -1.41 -2.45
CA GLU A 592 -32.07 -1.91 -1.87
C GLU A 592 -31.38 -0.83 -1.06
N CYS A 593 -30.91 -1.17 0.14
CA CYS A 593 -30.23 -0.24 1.04
C CYS A 593 -28.95 -0.88 1.58
N LYS A 594 -27.82 -0.21 1.42
CA LYS A 594 -26.51 -0.66 1.87
C LYS A 594 -25.87 0.41 2.75
N VAL A 595 -25.69 0.08 4.04
CA VAL A 595 -25.09 0.97 5.03
C VAL A 595 -23.95 0.26 5.77
N ARG A 596 -22.70 0.60 5.43
CA ARG A 596 -21.53 0.01 6.06
C ARG A 596 -21.51 0.29 7.57
N GLY A 597 -21.23 -0.76 8.34
CA GLY A 597 -21.12 -0.69 9.80
C GLY A 597 -22.44 -1.01 10.53
N PHE A 598 -23.55 -1.14 9.79
CA PHE A 598 -24.85 -1.53 10.32
C PHE A 598 -25.23 -2.90 9.78
N THR A 599 -25.75 -3.77 10.66
CA THR A 599 -26.34 -5.03 10.25
C THR A 599 -27.82 -4.78 9.99
N LEU A 600 -28.21 -4.75 8.71
CA LEU A 600 -29.60 -4.56 8.29
C LEU A 600 -30.37 -5.87 8.41
N ASN A 601 -30.56 -6.34 9.65
CA ASN A 601 -31.57 -7.36 9.94
C ASN A 601 -32.98 -6.76 9.75
N TRP A 602 -34.02 -7.59 9.75
CA TRP A 602 -35.40 -7.15 9.53
C TRP A 602 -35.79 -5.91 10.37
N LYS A 603 -35.49 -5.90 11.67
CA LYS A 603 -35.80 -4.78 12.57
C LYS A 603 -35.04 -3.50 12.20
N ASN A 604 -33.75 -3.61 11.91
CA ASN A 604 -32.91 -2.47 11.57
C ASN A 604 -33.20 -1.95 10.15
N ALA A 605 -33.58 -2.82 9.22
CA ALA A 605 -33.99 -2.44 7.87
C ALA A 605 -35.31 -1.64 7.89
N ASN A 606 -36.21 -1.90 8.84
CA ASN A 606 -37.41 -1.08 9.03
C ASN A 606 -37.10 0.34 9.51
N LEU A 607 -35.95 0.56 10.17
CA LEU A 607 -35.51 1.86 10.66
C LEU A 607 -34.62 2.59 9.65
N ILE A 608 -33.65 1.86 9.07
CA ILE A 608 -32.69 2.34 8.08
C ILE A 608 -33.04 1.70 6.74
N ASN A 609 -33.86 2.42 5.98
CA ASN A 609 -34.32 2.09 4.62
C ASN A 609 -34.21 3.29 3.69
N MET A 610 -34.54 3.08 2.42
CA MET A 610 -34.56 4.11 1.37
C MET A 610 -35.28 5.40 1.80
N LYS A 611 -36.49 5.28 2.36
CA LYS A 611 -37.29 6.43 2.81
C LYS A 611 -36.59 7.22 3.90
N SER A 612 -36.07 6.53 4.93
CA SER A 612 -35.35 7.17 6.02
C SER A 612 -34.09 7.89 5.53
N VAL A 613 -33.23 7.23 4.74
CA VAL A 613 -31.99 7.80 4.22
C VAL A 613 -32.29 9.00 3.32
N ARG A 614 -33.28 8.90 2.44
CA ARG A 614 -33.73 10.01 1.58
C ARG A 614 -34.21 11.19 2.42
N SER A 615 -35.06 10.97 3.42
CA SER A 615 -35.55 12.06 4.29
C SER A 615 -34.42 12.76 5.04
N MET A 616 -33.39 12.02 5.47
CA MET A 616 -32.21 12.59 6.10
C MET A 616 -31.37 13.45 5.14
N ILE A 617 -31.21 13.01 3.89
CA ILE A 617 -30.50 13.75 2.84
C ILE A 617 -31.23 15.05 2.50
N LEU A 618 -32.56 14.99 2.38
CA LEU A 618 -33.41 16.14 2.05
C LEU A 618 -33.67 17.07 3.24
N GLY A 619 -33.14 16.77 4.43
CA GLY A 619 -33.34 17.57 5.64
C GLY A 619 -34.76 17.52 6.23
N THR A 620 -35.64 16.67 5.70
CA THR A 620 -37.04 16.51 6.17
C THR A 620 -37.20 15.39 7.20
N GLY A 621 -36.17 14.57 7.39
CA GLY A 621 -36.15 13.43 8.30
C GLY A 621 -35.48 13.70 9.65
N LEU A 622 -35.32 12.64 10.43
CA LEU A 622 -34.59 12.67 11.70
C LEU A 622 -33.11 13.02 11.47
N LYS A 623 -32.50 13.81 12.37
CA LYS A 623 -31.04 14.06 12.31
C LYS A 623 -30.21 12.81 12.60
N GLU A 624 -30.80 11.83 13.28
CA GLU A 624 -30.15 10.61 13.71
C GLU A 624 -31.16 9.47 13.90
N ILE A 625 -30.74 8.25 13.61
CA ILE A 625 -31.54 7.03 13.81
C ILE A 625 -30.77 6.11 14.74
N ILE A 626 -31.41 5.66 15.81
CA ILE A 626 -30.80 4.73 16.77
C ILE A 626 -31.32 3.32 16.46
N VAL A 627 -30.40 2.39 16.19
CA VAL A 627 -30.70 0.97 16.08
C VAL A 627 -30.22 0.23 17.32
N THR A 628 -31.01 -0.77 17.74
CA THR A 628 -30.72 -1.57 18.94
C THR A 628 -30.61 -3.03 18.56
N ASN A 629 -29.42 -3.59 18.72
CA ASN A 629 -29.13 -5.01 18.56
C ASN A 629 -29.15 -5.68 19.95
N PRO A 630 -30.22 -6.41 20.33
CA PRO A 630 -30.38 -6.91 21.69
C PRO A 630 -29.35 -7.99 22.08
N CYS A 631 -28.94 -8.82 21.13
CA CYS A 631 -28.05 -9.96 21.36
C CYS A 631 -26.76 -9.87 20.54
N LYS A 632 -26.05 -8.74 20.61
CA LYS A 632 -24.79 -8.60 19.88
C LYS A 632 -23.71 -9.44 20.57
N ILE A 633 -23.29 -10.52 19.90
CA ILE A 633 -22.11 -11.29 20.31
C ILE A 633 -20.91 -10.35 20.31
N SER A 634 -20.32 -10.18 21.49
CA SER A 634 -19.18 -9.31 21.74
C SER A 634 -18.08 -10.10 22.44
N ARG A 635 -16.84 -9.75 22.14
CA ARG A 635 -15.67 -10.37 22.78
C ARG A 635 -15.13 -9.41 23.84
N HIS A 636 -15.03 -9.87 25.08
CA HIS A 636 -14.27 -9.15 26.09
C HIS A 636 -12.79 -9.43 25.84
N ALA A 637 -12.06 -8.54 25.18
CA ALA A 637 -10.68 -8.79 24.76
C ALA A 637 -9.78 -9.24 25.92
N LYS A 638 -9.84 -8.56 27.07
CA LYS A 638 -9.04 -8.87 28.27
C LYS A 638 -9.42 -10.19 28.94
N LYS A 639 -10.70 -10.40 29.26
CA LYS A 639 -11.20 -11.62 29.92
C LYS A 639 -11.34 -12.82 28.97
N ARG A 640 -11.11 -12.63 27.67
CA ARG A 640 -11.28 -13.62 26.58
C ARG A 640 -12.65 -14.34 26.56
N LYS A 641 -13.67 -13.78 27.23
CA LYS A 641 -15.05 -14.31 27.25
C LYS A 641 -15.85 -13.76 26.07
N LEU A 642 -16.61 -14.63 25.43
CA LEU A 642 -17.71 -14.25 24.56
C LEU A 642 -18.93 -14.00 25.44
N TYR A 643 -19.64 -12.92 25.17
CA TYR A 643 -20.87 -12.60 25.87
C TYR A 643 -21.82 -11.86 24.93
N ASN A 644 -23.10 -11.97 25.21
CA ASN A 644 -24.12 -11.17 24.55
C ASN A 644 -24.30 -9.86 25.29
N ARG A 645 -24.41 -8.76 24.54
CA ARG A 645 -24.81 -7.47 25.09
C ARG A 645 -25.79 -6.79 24.16
N VAL A 646 -26.58 -5.90 24.73
CA VAL A 646 -27.35 -4.93 23.96
C VAL A 646 -26.36 -3.92 23.38
N GLU A 647 -26.40 -3.74 22.05
CA GLU A 647 -25.60 -2.74 21.34
C GLU A 647 -26.54 -1.70 20.74
N HIS A 648 -26.34 -0.43 21.11
CA HIS A 648 -26.98 0.71 20.44
C HIS A 648 -26.01 1.30 19.43
N LYS A 649 -26.46 1.46 18.19
CA LYS A 649 -25.70 2.18 17.15
C LYS A 649 -26.50 3.38 16.67
N LYS A 650 -25.77 4.46 16.45
CA LYS A 650 -26.32 5.74 16.05
C LYS A 650 -25.95 6.01 14.59
N TYR A 651 -26.94 5.99 13.72
CA TYR A 651 -26.80 6.35 12.31
C TYR A 651 -26.96 7.86 12.14
N LYS A 652 -26.02 8.46 11.41
CA LYS A 652 -26.02 9.87 10.99
C LYS A 652 -25.50 9.96 9.57
N LEU A 653 -25.96 10.96 8.83
CA LEU A 653 -25.38 11.31 7.54
C LEU A 653 -24.04 12.00 7.77
N VAL A 654 -22.95 11.36 7.34
CA VAL A 654 -21.58 11.88 7.49
C VAL A 654 -20.90 11.81 6.15
N TYR A 655 -20.69 12.97 5.54
CA TYR A 655 -20.09 13.10 4.22
C TYR A 655 -18.94 14.11 4.29
N THR A 656 -17.71 13.61 4.20
CA THR A 656 -16.50 14.44 4.42
C THR A 656 -15.42 14.23 3.36
N LYS A 657 -15.81 13.71 2.18
CA LYS A 657 -14.86 13.39 1.10
C LYS A 657 -14.86 14.43 -0.02
N ARG A 658 -15.92 15.22 -0.15
CA ARG A 658 -16.14 16.26 -1.16
C ARG A 658 -16.95 17.40 -0.53
N ARG A 659 -17.02 18.55 -1.20
CA ARG A 659 -17.92 19.66 -0.89
C ARG A 659 -19.32 19.32 -1.38
N ILE A 660 -20.35 19.53 -0.56
CA ILE A 660 -21.76 19.37 -0.95
C ILE A 660 -22.29 20.71 -1.45
N LEU A 661 -23.02 20.69 -2.56
CA LEU A 661 -23.73 21.84 -3.12
C LEU A 661 -25.19 21.85 -2.69
N GLU A 662 -25.86 22.98 -2.86
CA GLU A 662 -27.29 23.14 -2.52
C GLU A 662 -28.20 22.18 -3.30
N ASN A 663 -27.83 21.85 -4.54
CA ASN A 663 -28.54 20.89 -5.39
C ASN A 663 -28.23 19.42 -5.04
N LEU A 664 -27.47 19.16 -3.97
CA LEU A 664 -27.03 17.83 -3.51
C LEU A 664 -26.03 17.12 -4.44
N ASP A 665 -25.49 17.81 -5.44
CA ASP A 665 -24.27 17.38 -6.12
C ASP A 665 -23.06 17.62 -5.22
N THR A 666 -21.95 16.97 -5.54
CA THR A 666 -20.71 17.12 -4.79
C THR A 666 -19.54 17.44 -5.69
N LEU A 667 -18.64 18.31 -5.23
CA LEU A 667 -17.42 18.71 -5.92
C LEU A 667 -16.17 18.31 -5.14
N PRO A 668 -15.06 17.94 -5.79
CA PRO A 668 -13.82 17.67 -5.07
C PRO A 668 -13.36 18.91 -4.31
N PHE A 669 -12.69 18.71 -3.17
CA PHE A 669 -12.11 19.82 -2.43
C PHE A 669 -11.09 20.55 -3.32
N GLY A 670 -11.27 21.85 -3.52
CA GLY A 670 -10.40 22.63 -4.41
C GLY A 670 -10.89 22.80 -5.85
N TYR A 671 -12.08 22.28 -6.20
CA TYR A 671 -12.75 22.56 -7.48
C TYR A 671 -12.92 24.05 -7.68
#